data_AF-A0A956UV82-F1
#
_entry.id   AF-A0A956UV82-F1
#
_cell.length_a   1.000
_cell.length_b   1.000
_cell.length_c   1.000
_cell.angle_alpha   90.00
_cell.angle_beta   90.00
_cell.angle_gamma   90.00
#
_symmetry.space_group_name_H-M   'P 1'
#
loop_
_entity.id
_entity.type
_entity.pdbx_description
1 polymer ?
#
loop_
_entity_poly.entity_id
_entity_poly.type
_entity_poly.pdbx_seq_one_letter_code
_entity_poly.pdbx_strand_id
1 'polypeptide(L)'
;MKQVIQDNRGRTLRVLEGPPPQLLRAGILVAVEYSLVSSGTEKAKAELAGQRLAAKALARPDLVRQVLQNARTEGLATTYRKVQNRLAAPGLLGYSAAGTVIAVGTDVQEFRPGERVACGGAGYANHAEVISVPKNLAVRIPDGVSSRAAAFGTVGAVALHGFRTTGATLGERVGVIGLGLVGQLAVQMAGAAGCEVLGEDLSTERVALAKTLGMHGHLDGPDCVDHVIVCASSASPAPLQRAIEVCRERGRIVIVGDVPVTADREALYRKELTVTVSRSYGPGRYDEQYEELGHDYPRAHVRWTEQRNIGAVLDLIGRGLTAVEPLVSAEFPIEQAPDAYQALQGGALAVMLRYRPEPARPLEPPRSVPANVAGGQLRVGLVGAGNFARDRLVPALRSEATVEFCGVSSGTGVTATALGQDLGGIAAYGSLREMLDAEGPDAVVIATPHDTHAKLAAEAAARGCSVYLEKPLALDVSELRMLRDTLSAEQQGRVMTGFNRRFSPAAVAVRTAIGHTPGAVQLLIRVNAGFLPREHWTQGPAGGGRIRGEACHFFDLAAFLCGSPIRTVAALASPNRGIYSDDNVGVIASFENGSVATLLYTASGNRRMRKEYVEAHWAGRSAVIDDFRTVEIHGVPASSWKPALPGRQDKGHRAAVRAFVEAAHVGSPAPVPFESSVNATLATFAVEQAFRTNMVIAVGNDDIAPA
;
A
#
# COMPACT_ATOMS: atom_id res chain seq x y z
N MET A 1 5.10 -18.29 -10.10
CA MET A 1 3.85 -18.60 -9.39
C MET A 1 2.65 -18.07 -10.16
N LYS A 2 1.54 -18.79 -10.13
CA LYS A 2 0.23 -18.39 -10.65
C LYS A 2 -0.54 -17.60 -9.61
N GLN A 3 -1.21 -16.54 -10.06
CA GLN A 3 -2.10 -15.73 -9.24
C GLN A 3 -3.29 -15.25 -10.05
N VAL A 4 -4.48 -15.33 -9.46
CA VAL A 4 -5.70 -14.80 -10.06
C VAL A 4 -5.71 -13.29 -9.90
N ILE A 5 -5.88 -12.59 -11.01
CA ILE A 5 -6.01 -11.14 -11.04
C ILE A 5 -7.26 -10.73 -11.82
N GLN A 6 -7.72 -9.53 -11.51
CA GLN A 6 -8.66 -8.82 -12.34
C GLN A 6 -7.93 -7.85 -13.26
N ASP A 7 -7.97 -8.11 -14.56
CA ASP A 7 -7.45 -7.18 -15.56
C ASP A 7 -8.45 -6.05 -15.77
N ASN A 8 -8.14 -4.89 -15.22
CA ASN A 8 -9.03 -3.74 -15.29
C ASN A 8 -9.08 -3.07 -16.67
N ARG A 9 -8.08 -3.34 -17.55
CA ARG A 9 -8.10 -2.87 -18.96
C ARG A 9 -8.98 -3.79 -19.80
N GLY A 10 -8.82 -5.10 -19.63
CA GLY A 10 -9.60 -6.12 -20.34
C GLY A 10 -11.01 -6.33 -19.77
N ARG A 11 -11.26 -5.90 -18.52
CA ARG A 11 -12.46 -6.22 -17.72
C ARG A 11 -12.68 -7.73 -17.57
N THR A 12 -11.59 -8.50 -17.59
CA THR A 12 -11.61 -9.96 -17.54
C THR A 12 -10.82 -10.46 -16.34
N LEU A 13 -11.21 -11.64 -15.87
CA LEU A 13 -10.45 -12.41 -14.90
C LEU A 13 -9.43 -13.25 -15.66
N ARG A 14 -8.18 -13.26 -15.18
CA ARG A 14 -7.13 -14.10 -15.76
C ARG A 14 -6.14 -14.57 -14.70
N VAL A 15 -5.46 -15.66 -14.99
CA VAL A 15 -4.33 -16.13 -14.21
C VAL A 15 -3.07 -15.45 -14.74
N LEU A 16 -2.34 -14.79 -13.84
CA LEU A 16 -1.05 -14.17 -14.12
C LEU A 16 0.05 -15.07 -13.59
N GLU A 17 1.08 -15.28 -14.39
CA GLU A 17 2.33 -15.90 -13.93
C GLU A 17 3.37 -14.82 -13.60
N GLY A 18 3.95 -14.91 -12.41
CA GLY A 18 4.93 -13.95 -11.92
C GLY A 18 5.74 -14.49 -10.75
N PRO A 19 6.69 -13.71 -10.23
CA PRO A 19 7.48 -14.10 -9.07
C PRO A 19 6.61 -14.16 -7.79
N PRO A 20 6.99 -14.97 -6.79
CA PRO A 20 6.32 -14.97 -5.50
C PRO A 20 6.46 -13.61 -4.79
N PRO A 21 5.53 -13.26 -3.88
CA PRO A 21 5.66 -12.05 -3.07
C PRO A 21 6.84 -12.15 -2.11
N GLN A 22 7.36 -11.00 -1.67
CA GLN A 22 8.39 -10.97 -0.64
C GLN A 22 7.84 -11.31 0.74
N LEU A 23 8.68 -11.92 1.55
CA LEU A 23 8.42 -12.18 2.96
C LEU A 23 8.36 -10.86 3.75
N LEU A 24 7.26 -10.63 4.47
CA LEU A 24 7.11 -9.50 5.38
C LEU A 24 7.91 -9.74 6.67
N ARG A 25 8.40 -8.68 7.31
CA ARG A 25 9.10 -8.78 8.61
C ARG A 25 8.22 -9.40 9.69
N ALA A 26 6.98 -8.92 9.83
CA ALA A 26 5.97 -9.44 10.76
C ALA A 26 4.97 -10.40 10.07
N GLY A 27 5.42 -11.17 9.08
CA GLY A 27 4.56 -12.10 8.35
C GLY A 27 5.23 -13.40 7.94
N ILE A 28 4.49 -14.21 7.22
CA ILE A 28 4.87 -15.55 6.79
C ILE A 28 4.63 -15.70 5.27
N LEU A 29 5.48 -16.49 4.61
CA LEU A 29 5.19 -16.99 3.28
C LEU A 29 4.51 -18.35 3.38
N VAL A 30 3.43 -18.53 2.64
CA VAL A 30 2.61 -19.75 2.65
C VAL A 30 2.48 -20.27 1.23
N ALA A 31 2.84 -21.53 1.01
CA ALA A 31 2.48 -22.27 -0.19
C ALA A 31 1.02 -22.71 -0.04
N VAL A 32 0.14 -22.12 -0.85
CA VAL A 32 -1.31 -22.34 -0.77
C VAL A 32 -1.64 -23.72 -1.31
N GLU A 33 -2.50 -24.44 -0.60
CA GLU A 33 -3.05 -25.73 -1.04
C GLU A 33 -4.50 -25.55 -1.52
N TYR A 34 -5.25 -24.70 -0.82
CA TYR A 34 -6.64 -24.38 -1.11
C TYR A 34 -6.97 -22.93 -0.81
N SER A 35 -7.85 -22.33 -1.60
CA SER A 35 -8.45 -21.03 -1.29
C SER A 35 -9.92 -21.01 -1.68
N LEU A 36 -10.70 -20.22 -0.94
CA LEU A 36 -12.16 -20.19 -1.06
C LEU A 36 -12.61 -18.92 -1.79
N VAL A 37 -13.30 -19.10 -2.90
CA VAL A 37 -13.95 -18.02 -3.66
C VAL A 37 -15.38 -17.87 -3.16
N SER A 38 -15.73 -16.70 -2.62
CA SER A 38 -17.05 -16.46 -2.01
C SER A 38 -18.02 -15.72 -2.94
N SER A 39 -19.29 -16.12 -2.92
CA SER A 39 -20.38 -15.57 -3.74
C SER A 39 -20.78 -14.12 -3.41
N GLY A 40 -20.27 -13.54 -2.32
CA GLY A 40 -20.59 -12.17 -1.88
C GLY A 40 -19.54 -11.14 -2.28
N THR A 41 -18.52 -10.96 -1.43
CA THR A 41 -17.52 -9.89 -1.55
C THR A 41 -16.73 -9.95 -2.86
N GLU A 42 -16.38 -11.14 -3.34
CA GLU A 42 -15.60 -11.27 -4.56
C GLU A 42 -16.43 -11.11 -5.83
N LYS A 43 -17.68 -11.60 -5.81
CA LYS A 43 -18.63 -11.33 -6.88
C LYS A 43 -18.85 -9.83 -7.06
N ALA A 44 -19.08 -9.09 -5.97
CA ALA A 44 -19.25 -7.64 -6.01
C ALA A 44 -18.00 -6.92 -6.57
N LYS A 45 -16.79 -7.35 -6.17
CA LYS A 45 -15.53 -6.82 -6.74
C LYS A 45 -15.42 -7.12 -8.24
N ALA A 46 -15.72 -8.35 -8.65
CA ALA A 46 -15.68 -8.76 -10.05
C ALA A 46 -16.65 -7.94 -10.91
N GLU A 47 -17.90 -7.79 -10.46
CA GLU A 47 -18.96 -7.03 -11.13
C GLU A 47 -18.62 -5.53 -11.21
N LEU A 48 -18.18 -4.91 -10.10
CA LEU A 48 -17.82 -3.48 -10.07
C LEU A 48 -16.73 -3.17 -11.09
N ALA A 49 -15.73 -4.03 -11.21
CA ALA A 49 -14.65 -3.80 -12.16
C ALA A 49 -15.07 -4.01 -13.62
N GLY A 50 -16.09 -4.82 -13.89
CA GLY A 50 -16.74 -4.96 -15.21
C GLY A 50 -17.56 -3.73 -15.64
N GLN A 51 -17.92 -2.82 -14.73
CA GLN A 51 -18.73 -1.65 -15.03
C GLN A 51 -17.99 -0.57 -15.85
N ARG A 52 -18.78 0.25 -16.58
CA ARG A 52 -18.30 1.45 -17.29
C ARG A 52 -17.83 2.53 -16.29
N LEU A 53 -16.91 3.40 -16.74
CA LEU A 53 -16.32 4.46 -15.90
C LEU A 53 -17.35 5.39 -15.24
N ALA A 54 -18.45 5.70 -15.93
CA ALA A 54 -19.53 6.52 -15.38
C ALA A 54 -20.19 5.89 -14.15
N ALA A 55 -20.43 4.58 -14.17
CA ALA A 55 -21.00 3.85 -13.05
C ALA A 55 -20.02 3.79 -11.86
N LYS A 56 -18.73 3.56 -12.12
CA LYS A 56 -17.67 3.63 -11.09
C LYS A 56 -17.58 5.02 -10.46
N ALA A 57 -17.73 6.08 -11.25
CA ALA A 57 -17.71 7.46 -10.77
C ALA A 57 -18.92 7.79 -9.89
N LEU A 58 -20.11 7.31 -10.24
CA LEU A 58 -21.32 7.42 -9.43
C LEU A 58 -21.18 6.70 -8.08
N ALA A 59 -20.58 5.50 -8.08
CA ALA A 59 -20.36 4.72 -6.86
C ALA A 59 -19.30 5.32 -5.91
N ARG A 60 -18.40 6.19 -6.41
CA ARG A 60 -17.29 6.76 -5.65
C ARG A 60 -17.14 8.28 -5.87
N PRO A 61 -18.10 9.09 -5.37
CA PRO A 61 -18.09 10.55 -5.56
C PRO A 61 -16.89 11.23 -4.89
N ASP A 62 -16.31 10.62 -3.86
CA ASP A 62 -15.08 11.05 -3.20
C ASP A 62 -13.87 11.05 -4.15
N LEU A 63 -13.69 9.97 -4.93
CA LEU A 63 -12.61 9.84 -5.91
C LEU A 63 -12.80 10.84 -7.05
N VAL A 64 -14.04 11.11 -7.46
CA VAL A 64 -14.34 12.13 -8.49
C VAL A 64 -13.90 13.52 -8.02
N ARG A 65 -14.17 13.90 -6.77
CA ARG A 65 -13.69 15.16 -6.18
C ARG A 65 -12.16 15.22 -6.19
N GLN A 66 -11.49 14.12 -5.85
CA GLN A 66 -10.03 14.04 -5.88
C GLN A 66 -9.47 14.23 -7.30
N VAL A 67 -10.10 13.63 -8.32
CA VAL A 67 -9.72 13.81 -9.73
C VAL A 67 -9.91 15.27 -10.16
N LEU A 68 -11.03 15.91 -9.83
CA LEU A 68 -11.27 17.33 -10.15
C LEU A 68 -10.25 18.25 -9.46
N GLN A 69 -9.88 17.94 -8.22
CA GLN A 69 -8.85 18.69 -7.49
C GLN A 69 -7.46 18.51 -8.12
N ASN A 70 -7.08 17.29 -8.49
CA ASN A 70 -5.83 17.01 -9.19
C ASN A 70 -5.79 17.70 -10.56
N ALA A 71 -6.89 17.71 -11.30
CA ALA A 71 -7.00 18.38 -12.58
C ALA A 71 -6.75 19.89 -12.47
N ARG A 72 -7.27 20.52 -11.41
CA ARG A 72 -7.06 21.95 -11.13
C ARG A 72 -5.64 22.28 -10.71
N THR A 73 -4.97 21.38 -9.99
CA THR A 73 -3.65 21.64 -9.39
C THR A 73 -2.49 21.20 -10.28
N GLU A 74 -2.58 20.03 -10.92
CA GLU A 74 -1.53 19.41 -11.73
C GLU A 74 -1.82 19.46 -13.25
N GLY A 75 -3.00 19.92 -13.64
CA GLY A 75 -3.47 19.97 -15.02
C GLY A 75 -4.19 18.71 -15.48
N LEU A 76 -4.96 18.85 -16.56
CA LEU A 76 -5.83 17.79 -17.11
C LEU A 76 -5.05 16.59 -17.63
N ALA A 77 -4.00 16.81 -18.43
CA ALA A 77 -3.23 15.73 -19.05
C ALA A 77 -2.52 14.84 -18.00
N THR A 78 -1.89 15.44 -16.98
CA THR A 78 -1.25 14.73 -15.87
C THR A 78 -2.26 13.91 -15.08
N THR A 79 -3.41 14.52 -14.77
CA THR A 79 -4.48 13.87 -14.01
C THR A 79 -5.09 12.71 -14.78
N TYR A 80 -5.36 12.90 -16.08
CA TYR A 80 -5.85 11.83 -16.94
C TYR A 80 -4.90 10.64 -16.94
N ARG A 81 -3.59 10.86 -17.09
CA ARG A 81 -2.59 9.78 -17.05
C ARG A 81 -2.56 9.04 -15.71
N LYS A 82 -2.59 9.76 -14.59
CA LYS A 82 -2.67 9.17 -13.24
C LYS A 82 -3.90 8.28 -13.09
N VAL A 83 -5.06 8.76 -13.56
CA VAL A 83 -6.30 7.99 -13.53
C VAL A 83 -6.20 6.75 -14.41
N GLN A 84 -5.68 6.88 -15.64
CA GLN A 84 -5.46 5.73 -16.53
C GLN A 84 -4.50 4.70 -15.92
N ASN A 85 -3.39 5.13 -15.32
CA ASN A 85 -2.43 4.23 -14.68
C ASN A 85 -3.04 3.50 -13.47
N ARG A 86 -3.83 4.20 -12.65
CA ARG A 86 -4.53 3.60 -11.51
C ARG A 86 -5.61 2.62 -11.95
N LEU A 87 -6.33 2.93 -13.02
CA LEU A 87 -7.32 2.03 -13.61
C LEU A 87 -6.67 0.85 -14.35
N ALA A 88 -5.43 0.99 -14.81
CA ALA A 88 -4.70 -0.07 -15.49
C ALA A 88 -4.10 -1.10 -14.52
N ALA A 89 -3.85 -0.72 -13.27
CA ALA A 89 -3.27 -1.63 -12.29
C ALA A 89 -4.21 -2.84 -12.06
N PRO A 90 -3.68 -4.07 -12.04
CA PRO A 90 -4.48 -5.27 -11.83
C PRO A 90 -5.09 -5.28 -10.42
N GLY A 91 -6.36 -5.69 -10.32
CA GLY A 91 -7.03 -5.93 -9.05
C GLY A 91 -6.64 -7.29 -8.46
N LEU A 92 -6.35 -7.33 -7.16
CA LEU A 92 -6.09 -8.58 -6.45
C LEU A 92 -7.41 -9.18 -5.94
N LEU A 93 -7.52 -10.51 -6.04
CA LEU A 93 -8.67 -11.29 -5.60
C LEU A 93 -8.23 -12.38 -4.61
N GLY A 94 -9.15 -12.85 -3.78
CA GLY A 94 -8.87 -13.73 -2.65
C GLY A 94 -8.72 -12.97 -1.33
N TYR A 95 -9.23 -13.60 -0.28
CA TYR A 95 -9.03 -13.16 1.11
C TYR A 95 -9.09 -14.32 2.13
N SER A 96 -9.21 -15.57 1.67
CA SER A 96 -9.36 -16.76 2.51
C SER A 96 -8.65 -17.94 1.86
N ALA A 97 -7.57 -18.40 2.49
CA ALA A 97 -6.69 -19.45 1.96
C ALA A 97 -6.18 -20.35 3.08
N ALA A 98 -5.65 -21.51 2.70
CA ALA A 98 -4.98 -22.43 3.61
C ALA A 98 -3.85 -23.15 2.89
N GLY A 99 -2.79 -23.45 3.62
CA GLY A 99 -1.61 -24.11 3.08
C GLY A 99 -0.51 -24.29 4.10
N THR A 100 0.72 -24.43 3.61
CA THR A 100 1.89 -24.74 4.44
C THR A 100 2.87 -23.56 4.47
N VAL A 101 3.35 -23.21 5.67
CA VAL A 101 4.36 -22.17 5.87
C VAL A 101 5.67 -22.60 5.22
N ILE A 102 6.23 -21.75 4.35
CA ILE A 102 7.52 -22.00 3.69
C ILE A 102 8.65 -21.08 4.20
N ALA A 103 8.31 -19.90 4.73
CA ALA A 103 9.27 -19.00 5.38
C ALA A 103 8.58 -18.11 6.42
N VAL A 104 9.36 -17.63 7.40
CA VAL A 104 8.87 -16.78 8.51
C VAL A 104 9.74 -15.54 8.64
N GLY A 105 9.10 -14.38 8.81
CA GLY A 105 9.76 -13.09 8.96
C GLY A 105 10.52 -12.98 10.28
N THR A 106 11.41 -11.99 10.37
CA THR A 106 12.28 -11.78 11.55
C THR A 106 11.51 -11.49 12.83
N ASP A 107 10.31 -10.93 12.72
CA ASP A 107 9.50 -10.47 13.84
C ASP A 107 8.38 -11.48 14.18
N VAL A 108 8.50 -12.71 13.65
CA VAL A 108 7.56 -13.82 13.84
C VAL A 108 8.22 -14.92 14.67
N GLN A 109 7.57 -15.30 15.77
CA GLN A 109 7.99 -16.41 16.65
C GLN A 109 6.94 -17.51 16.76
N GLU A 110 5.71 -17.19 16.35
CA GLU A 110 4.50 -17.99 16.53
C GLU A 110 4.36 -19.09 15.47
N PHE A 111 5.11 -19.04 14.38
CA PHE A 111 5.04 -19.97 13.26
C PHE A 111 6.41 -20.54 12.89
N ARG A 112 6.41 -21.70 12.22
CA ARG A 112 7.63 -22.35 11.69
C ARG A 112 7.38 -22.90 10.28
N PRO A 113 8.40 -22.93 9.41
CA PRO A 113 8.29 -23.64 8.14
C PRO A 113 7.81 -25.09 8.32
N GLY A 114 6.91 -25.54 7.45
CA GLY A 114 6.25 -26.85 7.52
C GLY A 114 4.94 -26.87 8.31
N GLU A 115 4.60 -25.83 9.07
CA GLU A 115 3.30 -25.76 9.77
C GLU A 115 2.16 -25.50 8.78
N ARG A 116 1.00 -26.14 8.99
CA ARG A 116 -0.23 -25.88 8.24
C ARG A 116 -0.97 -24.70 8.84
N VAL A 117 -1.38 -23.74 8.01
CA VAL A 117 -2.02 -22.49 8.44
C VAL A 117 -3.24 -22.13 7.57
N ALA A 118 -4.26 -21.58 8.20
CA ALA A 118 -5.34 -20.84 7.56
C ALA A 118 -5.01 -19.35 7.57
N CYS A 119 -5.26 -18.67 6.46
CA CYS A 119 -4.87 -17.29 6.22
C CYS A 119 -6.06 -16.43 5.80
N GLY A 120 -6.07 -15.19 6.29
CA GLY A 120 -7.08 -14.18 5.99
C GLY A 120 -6.50 -12.88 5.44
N GLY A 121 -7.39 -11.96 5.08
CA GLY A 121 -7.04 -10.59 4.70
C GLY A 121 -7.04 -10.36 3.19
N ALA A 122 -7.88 -9.44 2.73
CA ALA A 122 -7.88 -8.98 1.35
C ALA A 122 -6.58 -8.22 1.03
N GLY A 123 -5.89 -8.63 -0.03
CA GLY A 123 -4.56 -8.10 -0.37
C GLY A 123 -3.41 -8.94 0.17
N TYR A 124 -3.66 -9.84 1.13
CA TYR A 124 -2.68 -10.75 1.71
C TYR A 124 -2.98 -12.21 1.32
N ALA A 125 -4.11 -12.77 1.76
CA ALA A 125 -4.56 -14.13 1.42
C ALA A 125 -5.24 -14.20 0.04
N ASN A 126 -4.52 -13.72 -0.98
CA ASN A 126 -4.98 -13.69 -2.36
C ASN A 126 -5.05 -15.11 -2.97
N HIS A 127 -5.80 -15.28 -4.05
CA HIS A 127 -5.80 -16.52 -4.84
C HIS A 127 -4.50 -16.66 -5.63
N ALA A 128 -3.48 -17.22 -4.99
CA ALA A 128 -2.14 -17.39 -5.56
C ALA A 128 -1.49 -18.66 -5.01
N GLU A 129 -0.55 -19.25 -5.76
CA GLU A 129 0.21 -20.42 -5.30
C GLU A 129 1.06 -20.11 -4.07
N VAL A 130 1.56 -18.86 -3.95
CA VAL A 130 2.31 -18.39 -2.79
C VAL A 130 1.76 -17.04 -2.32
N ILE A 131 1.51 -16.91 -1.03
CA ILE A 131 1.01 -15.68 -0.39
C ILE A 131 1.96 -15.23 0.73
N SER A 132 2.04 -13.92 0.93
CA SER A 132 2.74 -13.29 2.06
C SER A 132 1.71 -12.66 2.99
N VAL A 133 1.60 -13.18 4.20
CA VAL A 133 0.49 -12.88 5.12
C VAL A 133 1.06 -12.41 6.46
N PRO A 134 0.59 -11.28 7.00
CA PRO A 134 0.96 -10.85 8.34
C PRO A 134 0.58 -11.89 9.40
N LYS A 135 1.37 -11.98 10.47
CA LYS A 135 1.22 -13.05 11.48
C LYS A 135 -0.16 -13.05 12.15
N ASN A 136 -0.76 -11.89 12.36
CA ASN A 136 -2.08 -11.72 12.98
C ASN A 136 -3.25 -12.04 12.04
N LEU A 137 -2.97 -12.38 10.78
CA LEU A 137 -3.96 -12.85 9.80
C LEU A 137 -3.79 -14.33 9.46
N ALA A 138 -2.92 -15.04 10.20
CA ALA A 138 -2.71 -16.48 10.06
C ALA A 138 -3.05 -17.22 11.35
N VAL A 139 -3.53 -18.46 11.23
CA VAL A 139 -3.84 -19.36 12.35
C VAL A 139 -3.37 -20.77 12.02
N ARG A 140 -2.74 -21.45 12.98
CA ARG A 140 -2.39 -22.87 12.83
C ARG A 140 -3.64 -23.72 12.62
N ILE A 141 -3.58 -24.63 11.66
CA ILE A 141 -4.65 -25.58 11.39
C ILE A 141 -4.58 -26.69 12.46
N PRO A 142 -5.65 -26.91 13.24
CA PRO A 142 -5.68 -27.98 14.24
C PRO A 142 -5.52 -29.38 13.62
N ASP A 143 -5.05 -30.33 14.41
CA ASP A 143 -5.04 -31.73 14.04
C ASP A 143 -6.47 -32.21 13.75
N GLY A 144 -6.66 -32.96 12.67
CA GLY A 144 -7.97 -33.39 12.20
C GLY A 144 -8.70 -32.42 11.26
N VAL A 145 -8.24 -31.16 11.13
CA VAL A 145 -8.78 -30.23 10.13
C VAL A 145 -7.92 -30.28 8.85
N SER A 146 -8.57 -30.48 7.70
CA SER A 146 -7.92 -30.47 6.39
C SER A 146 -7.65 -29.03 5.94
N SER A 147 -6.63 -28.80 5.10
CA SER A 147 -6.39 -27.48 4.50
C SER A 147 -7.59 -27.02 3.66
N ARG A 148 -8.27 -27.95 3.00
CA ARG A 148 -9.51 -27.69 2.25
C ARG A 148 -10.59 -27.07 3.14
N ALA A 149 -10.86 -27.67 4.29
CA ALA A 149 -11.83 -27.13 5.25
C ALA A 149 -11.32 -25.85 5.91
N ALA A 150 -10.03 -25.77 6.21
CA ALA A 150 -9.42 -24.60 6.84
C ALA A 150 -9.48 -23.33 5.97
N ALA A 151 -9.57 -23.46 4.64
CA ALA A 151 -9.77 -22.33 3.73
C ALA A 151 -11.11 -21.60 3.97
N PHE A 152 -12.05 -22.18 4.72
CA PHE A 152 -13.27 -21.50 5.18
C PHE A 152 -13.03 -20.59 6.40
N GLY A 153 -11.87 -20.65 7.05
CA GLY A 153 -11.60 -19.97 8.32
C GLY A 153 -11.99 -18.49 8.33
N THR A 154 -11.56 -17.71 7.33
CA THR A 154 -11.85 -16.27 7.25
C THR A 154 -13.31 -15.99 6.94
N VAL A 155 -13.93 -16.76 6.04
CA VAL A 155 -15.36 -16.60 5.71
C VAL A 155 -16.25 -17.00 6.89
N GLY A 156 -15.90 -18.09 7.58
CA GLY A 156 -16.56 -18.48 8.82
C GLY A 156 -16.36 -17.46 9.93
N ALA A 157 -15.21 -16.77 9.98
CA ALA A 157 -14.98 -15.72 10.97
C ALA A 157 -15.91 -14.52 10.76
N VAL A 158 -16.29 -14.21 9.50
CA VAL A 158 -17.33 -13.22 9.19
C VAL A 158 -18.68 -13.65 9.77
N ALA A 159 -19.09 -14.90 9.54
CA ALA A 159 -20.34 -15.45 10.08
C ALA A 159 -20.33 -15.46 11.63
N LEU A 160 -19.24 -15.94 12.23
CA LEU A 160 -19.08 -16.04 13.68
C LEU A 160 -19.07 -14.67 14.35
N HIS A 161 -18.41 -13.68 13.75
CA HIS A 161 -18.43 -12.32 14.28
C HIS A 161 -19.83 -11.69 14.18
N GLY A 162 -20.54 -11.93 13.07
CA GLY A 162 -21.95 -11.58 12.91
C GLY A 162 -22.82 -12.15 14.03
N PHE A 163 -22.71 -13.46 14.28
CA PHE A 163 -23.41 -14.12 15.39
C PHE A 163 -23.04 -13.52 16.75
N ARG A 164 -21.74 -13.38 17.08
CA ARG A 164 -21.29 -12.82 18.37
C ARG A 164 -21.80 -11.40 18.62
N THR A 165 -21.97 -10.61 17.56
CA THR A 165 -22.46 -9.23 17.66
C THR A 165 -23.94 -9.17 18.04
N THR A 166 -24.71 -10.25 17.81
CA THR A 166 -26.08 -10.35 18.34
C THR A 166 -26.08 -10.35 19.87
N GLY A 167 -25.06 -10.97 20.49
CA GLY A 167 -25.05 -11.24 21.92
C GLY A 167 -26.02 -12.34 22.35
N ALA A 168 -26.52 -13.13 21.39
CA ALA A 168 -27.41 -14.26 21.66
C ALA A 168 -26.74 -15.30 22.56
N THR A 169 -27.55 -15.95 23.38
CA THR A 169 -27.18 -16.92 24.40
C THR A 169 -28.01 -18.20 24.28
N LEU A 170 -27.65 -19.21 25.07
CA LEU A 170 -28.28 -20.52 25.08
C LEU A 170 -29.80 -20.41 25.26
N GLY A 171 -30.56 -21.03 24.35
CA GLY A 171 -32.02 -21.07 24.38
C GLY A 171 -32.73 -19.91 23.67
N GLU A 172 -32.02 -18.87 23.24
CA GLU A 172 -32.62 -17.77 22.48
C GLU A 172 -32.84 -18.15 21.00
N ARG A 173 -33.79 -17.46 20.36
CA ARG A 173 -34.16 -17.64 18.95
C ARG A 173 -33.41 -16.67 18.05
N VAL A 174 -32.70 -17.21 17.06
CA VAL A 174 -31.93 -16.43 16.09
C VAL A 174 -32.50 -16.63 14.69
N GLY A 175 -32.94 -15.53 14.07
CA GLY A 175 -33.33 -15.48 12.67
C GLY A 175 -32.15 -15.23 11.74
N VAL A 176 -32.04 -15.96 10.64
CA VAL A 176 -31.04 -15.72 9.59
C VAL A 176 -31.73 -15.40 8.27
N ILE A 177 -31.58 -14.16 7.80
CA ILE A 177 -32.15 -13.68 6.53
C ILE A 177 -31.07 -13.71 5.45
N GLY A 178 -31.25 -14.58 4.45
CA GLY A 178 -30.26 -14.87 3.41
C GLY A 178 -29.38 -16.06 3.77
N LEU A 179 -29.70 -17.23 3.23
CA LEU A 179 -29.04 -18.52 3.44
C LEU A 179 -28.00 -18.83 2.35
N GLY A 180 -27.30 -17.78 1.89
CA GLY A 180 -26.06 -17.92 1.13
C GLY A 180 -24.91 -18.48 1.99
N LEU A 181 -23.68 -18.48 1.49
CA LEU A 181 -22.53 -19.10 2.18
C LEU A 181 -22.36 -18.65 3.65
N VAL A 182 -22.39 -17.34 3.90
CA VAL A 182 -22.27 -16.78 5.26
C VAL A 182 -23.49 -17.14 6.12
N GLY A 183 -24.69 -17.14 5.54
CA GLY A 183 -25.92 -17.53 6.23
C GLY A 183 -25.90 -19.00 6.69
N GLN A 184 -25.46 -19.91 5.81
CA GLN A 184 -25.31 -21.34 6.13
C GLN A 184 -24.32 -21.57 7.29
N LEU A 185 -23.25 -20.80 7.34
CA LEU A 185 -22.28 -20.86 8.44
C LEU A 185 -22.87 -20.25 9.73
N ALA A 186 -23.58 -19.14 9.63
CA ALA A 186 -24.22 -18.48 10.78
C ALA A 186 -25.29 -19.39 11.43
N VAL A 187 -26.07 -20.13 10.62
CA VAL A 187 -27.03 -21.12 11.10
C VAL A 187 -26.36 -22.15 11.99
N GLN A 188 -25.29 -22.77 11.50
CA GLN A 188 -24.55 -23.80 12.23
C GLN A 188 -23.94 -23.25 13.52
N MET A 189 -23.36 -22.05 13.48
CA MET A 189 -22.71 -21.43 14.63
C MET A 189 -23.71 -21.00 15.72
N ALA A 190 -24.88 -20.49 15.33
CA ALA A 190 -25.95 -20.18 16.27
C ALA A 190 -26.52 -21.47 16.90
N GLY A 191 -26.74 -22.52 16.11
CA GLY A 191 -27.15 -23.83 16.62
C GLY A 191 -26.13 -24.44 17.57
N ALA A 192 -24.83 -24.36 17.25
CA ALA A 192 -23.74 -24.82 18.11
C ALA A 192 -23.62 -24.02 19.43
N ALA A 193 -24.11 -22.79 19.47
CA ALA A 193 -24.23 -22.00 20.69
C ALA A 193 -25.47 -22.34 21.52
N GLY A 194 -26.31 -23.26 21.01
CA GLY A 194 -27.55 -23.72 21.65
C GLY A 194 -28.74 -22.79 21.42
N CYS A 195 -28.70 -21.96 20.37
CA CYS A 195 -29.85 -21.15 19.95
C CYS A 195 -30.81 -21.97 19.08
N GLU A 196 -32.10 -21.63 19.15
CA GLU A 196 -33.09 -22.10 18.17
C GLU A 196 -32.99 -21.22 16.91
N VAL A 197 -32.64 -21.82 15.78
CA VAL A 197 -32.31 -21.08 14.55
C VAL A 197 -33.43 -21.18 13.53
N LEU A 198 -34.00 -20.04 13.16
CA LEU A 198 -34.98 -19.91 12.08
C LEU A 198 -34.33 -19.18 10.90
N GLY A 199 -34.72 -19.49 9.67
CA GLY A 199 -34.13 -18.81 8.51
C GLY A 199 -35.02 -18.71 7.30
N GLU A 200 -34.68 -17.78 6.41
CA GLU A 200 -35.38 -17.56 5.15
C GLU A 200 -34.38 -17.23 4.01
N ASP A 201 -34.65 -17.73 2.81
CA ASP A 201 -33.95 -17.38 1.57
C ASP A 201 -34.91 -17.55 0.38
N LEU A 202 -34.62 -16.86 -0.72
CA LEU A 202 -35.39 -16.97 -1.97
C LEU A 202 -35.18 -18.33 -2.65
N SER A 203 -34.04 -18.97 -2.43
CA SER A 203 -33.72 -20.30 -2.96
C SER A 203 -34.20 -21.40 -2.02
N THR A 204 -35.14 -22.21 -2.51
CA THR A 204 -35.64 -23.39 -1.81
C THR A 204 -34.54 -24.43 -1.56
N GLU A 205 -33.56 -24.53 -2.47
CA GLU A 205 -32.39 -25.41 -2.31
C GLU A 205 -31.51 -24.98 -1.13
N ARG A 206 -31.27 -23.67 -0.97
CA ARG A 206 -30.50 -23.13 0.17
C ARG A 206 -31.22 -23.33 1.49
N VAL A 207 -32.55 -23.15 1.50
CA VAL A 207 -33.40 -23.47 2.66
C VAL A 207 -33.26 -24.96 3.02
N ALA A 208 -33.37 -25.85 2.03
CA ALA A 208 -33.24 -27.29 2.25
C ALA A 208 -31.87 -27.67 2.82
N LEU A 209 -30.80 -27.10 2.27
CA LEU A 209 -29.44 -27.27 2.80
C LEU A 209 -29.29 -26.73 4.23
N ALA A 210 -29.86 -25.56 4.54
CA ALA A 210 -29.80 -25.01 5.89
C ALA A 210 -30.48 -25.93 6.91
N LYS A 211 -31.59 -26.57 6.55
CA LYS A 211 -32.27 -27.57 7.40
C LYS A 211 -31.37 -28.78 7.69
N THR A 212 -30.65 -29.29 6.69
CA THR A 212 -29.71 -30.41 6.92
C THR A 212 -28.50 -30.00 7.77
N LEU A 213 -28.21 -28.70 7.82
CA LEU A 213 -27.12 -28.10 8.60
C LEU A 213 -27.58 -27.50 9.94
N GLY A 214 -28.77 -27.86 10.45
CA GLY A 214 -29.20 -27.49 11.80
C GLY A 214 -30.10 -26.26 11.90
N MET A 215 -30.69 -25.78 10.80
CA MET A 215 -31.80 -24.84 10.87
C MET A 215 -33.07 -25.56 11.35
N HIS A 216 -33.77 -24.97 12.32
CA HIS A 216 -34.91 -25.58 13.02
C HIS A 216 -36.25 -25.27 12.34
N GLY A 217 -36.37 -24.11 11.68
CA GLY A 217 -37.64 -23.68 11.10
C GLY A 217 -37.52 -22.45 10.21
N HIS A 218 -38.68 -21.93 9.82
CA HIS A 218 -38.83 -20.72 9.01
C HIS A 218 -39.21 -19.52 9.87
N LEU A 219 -39.04 -18.32 9.33
CA LEU A 219 -39.47 -17.08 9.99
C LEU A 219 -40.98 -16.86 9.82
N ASP A 220 -41.76 -17.51 10.66
CA ASP A 220 -43.22 -17.58 10.55
C ASP A 220 -43.93 -16.43 11.31
N GLY A 221 -43.85 -15.23 10.75
CA GLY A 221 -44.60 -14.06 11.19
C GLY A 221 -43.81 -13.04 12.03
N PRO A 222 -44.47 -11.97 12.50
CA PRO A 222 -43.81 -10.92 13.28
C PRO A 222 -43.37 -11.43 14.66
N ASP A 223 -42.31 -10.83 15.20
CA ASP A 223 -41.82 -11.06 16.56
C ASP A 223 -41.48 -12.53 16.90
N CYS A 224 -41.13 -13.34 15.89
CA CYS A 224 -40.86 -14.77 16.06
C CYS A 224 -39.44 -15.10 16.57
N VAL A 225 -38.51 -14.12 16.58
CA VAL A 225 -37.11 -14.32 17.01
C VAL A 225 -36.58 -13.21 17.93
N ASP A 226 -35.64 -13.56 18.82
CA ASP A 226 -34.95 -12.62 19.71
C ASP A 226 -33.97 -11.72 18.96
N HIS A 227 -33.23 -12.31 18.02
CA HIS A 227 -32.18 -11.65 17.26
C HIS A 227 -32.24 -12.03 15.78
N VAL A 228 -31.78 -11.14 14.91
CA VAL A 228 -31.71 -11.39 13.46
C VAL A 228 -30.31 -11.12 12.94
N ILE A 229 -29.80 -12.02 12.09
CA ILE A 229 -28.58 -11.84 11.31
C ILE A 229 -28.99 -11.71 9.84
N VAL A 230 -28.70 -10.55 9.24
CA VAL A 230 -28.97 -10.27 7.82
C VAL A 230 -27.70 -10.58 7.02
N CYS A 231 -27.71 -11.73 6.35
CA CYS A 231 -26.62 -12.22 5.49
C CYS A 231 -26.91 -12.02 3.99
N ALA A 232 -28.09 -11.50 3.63
CA ALA A 232 -28.48 -11.21 2.25
C ALA A 232 -27.61 -10.14 1.61
N SER A 233 -27.49 -10.19 0.28
CA SER A 233 -26.97 -9.09 -0.55
C SER A 233 -28.10 -8.61 -1.47
N SER A 234 -28.45 -7.33 -1.39
CA SER A 234 -29.59 -6.76 -2.12
C SER A 234 -29.42 -5.26 -2.33
N ALA A 235 -29.84 -4.74 -3.48
CA ALA A 235 -29.94 -3.30 -3.71
C ALA A 235 -31.18 -2.67 -3.02
N SER A 236 -32.07 -3.49 -2.45
CA SER A 236 -33.29 -3.07 -1.76
C SER A 236 -33.12 -3.16 -0.23
N PRO A 237 -33.74 -2.26 0.55
CA PRO A 237 -33.78 -2.35 2.01
C PRO A 237 -34.70 -3.46 2.54
N ALA A 238 -35.38 -4.21 1.66
CA ALA A 238 -36.34 -5.26 2.05
C ALA A 238 -35.81 -6.27 3.08
N PRO A 239 -34.56 -6.78 3.01
CA PRO A 239 -34.05 -7.69 4.04
C PRO A 239 -33.99 -7.06 5.44
N LEU A 240 -33.66 -5.76 5.54
CA LEU A 240 -33.66 -5.04 6.81
C LEU A 240 -35.09 -4.78 7.31
N GLN A 241 -36.01 -4.42 6.43
CA GLN A 241 -37.43 -4.26 6.79
C GLN A 241 -38.02 -5.56 7.32
N ARG A 242 -37.70 -6.68 6.65
CA ARG A 242 -38.10 -8.01 7.09
C ARG A 242 -37.48 -8.38 8.43
N ALA A 243 -36.21 -8.04 8.66
CA ALA A 243 -35.57 -8.20 9.97
C ALA A 243 -36.29 -7.43 11.08
N ILE A 244 -36.76 -6.21 10.81
CA ILE A 244 -37.51 -5.39 11.78
C ILE A 244 -38.87 -6.02 12.11
N GLU A 245 -39.54 -6.60 11.11
CA GLU A 245 -40.83 -7.25 11.28
C GLU A 245 -40.74 -8.48 12.19
N VAL A 246 -39.79 -9.39 11.90
CA VAL A 246 -39.66 -10.69 12.59
C VAL A 246 -38.95 -10.59 13.95
N CYS A 247 -38.15 -9.55 14.17
CA CYS A 247 -37.44 -9.36 15.44
C CYS A 247 -38.39 -8.78 16.49
N ARG A 248 -38.43 -9.40 17.68
CA ARG A 248 -39.25 -8.92 18.79
C ARG A 248 -38.81 -7.57 19.33
N GLU A 249 -39.64 -6.97 20.17
CA GLU A 249 -39.30 -5.78 20.94
C GLU A 249 -37.99 -5.99 21.73
N ARG A 250 -37.12 -4.96 21.71
CA ARG A 250 -35.78 -4.91 22.29
C ARG A 250 -34.80 -5.94 21.73
N GLY A 251 -35.14 -6.55 20.60
CA GLY A 251 -34.27 -7.44 19.87
C GLY A 251 -33.12 -6.70 19.18
N ARG A 252 -32.21 -7.48 18.60
CA ARG A 252 -31.01 -6.97 17.92
C ARG A 252 -30.93 -7.50 16.50
N ILE A 253 -30.63 -6.61 15.57
CA ILE A 253 -30.45 -6.90 14.15
C ILE A 253 -28.99 -6.63 13.80
N VAL A 254 -28.29 -7.66 13.32
CA VAL A 254 -26.90 -7.57 12.87
C VAL A 254 -26.85 -7.74 11.36
N ILE A 255 -26.38 -6.70 10.67
CA ILE A 255 -26.20 -6.69 9.22
C ILE A 255 -24.78 -7.15 8.90
N VAL A 256 -24.66 -8.28 8.21
CA VAL A 256 -23.39 -8.86 7.74
C VAL A 256 -23.25 -8.73 6.23
N GLY A 257 -24.36 -8.89 5.51
CA GLY A 257 -24.41 -8.79 4.05
C GLY A 257 -24.46 -7.35 3.54
N ASP A 258 -24.44 -7.20 2.21
CA ASP A 258 -24.46 -5.92 1.52
C ASP A 258 -25.91 -5.48 1.22
N VAL A 259 -26.49 -4.72 2.15
CA VAL A 259 -27.86 -4.19 2.04
C VAL A 259 -27.90 -2.70 2.43
N PRO A 260 -28.75 -1.88 1.77
CA PRO A 260 -28.97 -0.50 2.19
C PRO A 260 -29.49 -0.41 3.63
N VAL A 261 -28.83 0.42 4.45
CA VAL A 261 -29.23 0.70 5.83
C VAL A 261 -30.27 1.83 5.86
N THR A 262 -31.40 1.59 5.20
CA THR A 262 -32.55 2.49 5.18
C THR A 262 -33.72 1.80 5.88
N ALA A 263 -34.14 2.32 7.03
CA ALA A 263 -35.19 1.72 7.85
C ALA A 263 -36.24 2.76 8.24
N ASP A 264 -37.47 2.30 8.47
CA ASP A 264 -38.52 3.13 9.06
C ASP A 264 -38.20 3.40 10.53
N ARG A 265 -38.02 4.69 10.85
CA ARG A 265 -37.73 5.13 12.22
C ARG A 265 -38.86 4.78 13.17
N GLU A 266 -40.12 4.85 12.74
CA GLU A 266 -41.25 4.57 13.62
C GLU A 266 -41.27 3.09 14.02
N ALA A 267 -41.08 2.18 13.06
CA ALA A 267 -40.98 0.74 13.33
C ALA A 267 -39.83 0.39 14.29
N LEU A 268 -38.63 0.99 14.09
CA LEU A 268 -37.50 0.81 15.00
C LEU A 268 -37.77 1.37 16.40
N TYR A 269 -38.37 2.57 16.46
CA TYR A 269 -38.67 3.27 17.71
C TYR A 269 -39.70 2.51 18.54
N ARG A 270 -40.78 2.03 17.91
CA ARG A 270 -41.86 1.29 18.59
C ARG A 270 -41.35 0.03 19.27
N LYS A 271 -40.44 -0.70 18.62
CA LYS A 271 -39.86 -1.93 19.13
C LYS A 271 -38.58 -1.73 19.95
N GLU A 272 -38.05 -0.51 20.07
CA GLU A 272 -36.77 -0.24 20.75
C GLU A 272 -35.61 -1.12 20.22
N LEU A 273 -35.54 -1.32 18.89
CA LEU A 273 -34.57 -2.23 18.26
C LEU A 273 -33.16 -1.64 18.22
N THR A 274 -32.16 -2.51 18.36
CA THR A 274 -30.76 -2.18 18.08
C THR A 274 -30.34 -2.73 16.71
N VAL A 275 -29.84 -1.86 15.83
CA VAL A 275 -29.31 -2.26 14.51
C VAL A 275 -27.80 -2.03 14.48
N THR A 276 -27.04 -3.06 14.16
CA THR A 276 -25.57 -3.00 14.08
C THR A 276 -25.09 -3.52 12.73
N VAL A 277 -24.14 -2.82 12.10
CA VAL A 277 -23.41 -3.33 10.94
C VAL A 277 -22.14 -4.06 11.43
N SER A 278 -22.04 -5.35 11.14
CA SER A 278 -20.93 -6.19 11.57
C SER A 278 -19.62 -5.81 10.87
N ARG A 279 -18.53 -5.76 11.63
CA ARG A 279 -17.20 -5.43 11.10
C ARG A 279 -16.50 -6.69 10.57
N SER A 280 -16.87 -7.12 9.35
CA SER A 280 -16.21 -8.23 8.65
C SER A 280 -15.94 -9.44 9.58
N TYR A 281 -14.71 -9.92 9.68
CA TYR A 281 -14.30 -11.02 10.57
C TYR A 281 -13.80 -10.57 11.96
N GLY A 282 -13.96 -9.30 12.35
CA GLY A 282 -13.88 -8.86 13.75
C GLY A 282 -12.96 -7.67 14.07
N PRO A 283 -12.77 -7.39 15.38
CA PRO A 283 -11.78 -6.44 15.89
C PRO A 283 -10.35 -6.76 15.40
N GLY A 284 -9.61 -5.73 14.99
CA GLY A 284 -8.37 -5.85 14.23
C GLY A 284 -8.53 -5.37 12.79
N ARG A 285 -9.73 -5.52 12.19
CA ARG A 285 -9.98 -5.02 10.84
C ARG A 285 -9.76 -3.52 10.75
N TYR A 286 -9.03 -3.09 9.73
CA TYR A 286 -8.73 -1.69 9.44
C TYR A 286 -7.81 -1.03 10.48
N ASP A 287 -7.08 -1.83 11.27
CA ASP A 287 -6.07 -1.38 12.21
C ASP A 287 -4.69 -1.85 11.75
N GLU A 288 -3.88 -0.93 11.22
CA GLU A 288 -2.53 -1.19 10.72
C GLU A 288 -1.61 -1.75 11.82
N GLN A 289 -1.78 -1.33 13.07
CA GLN A 289 -0.99 -1.84 14.20
C GLN A 289 -1.23 -3.34 14.37
N TYR A 290 -2.48 -3.77 14.22
CA TYR A 290 -2.87 -5.17 14.35
C TYR A 290 -2.56 -5.97 13.09
N GLU A 291 -3.06 -5.54 11.93
CA GLU A 291 -3.00 -6.30 10.68
C GLU A 291 -1.58 -6.31 10.10
N GLU A 292 -0.87 -5.18 10.03
CA GLU A 292 0.39 -5.08 9.29
C GLU A 292 1.63 -5.17 10.19
N LEU A 293 1.61 -4.48 11.34
CA LEU A 293 2.73 -4.47 12.28
C LEU A 293 2.71 -5.66 13.26
N GLY A 294 1.60 -6.40 13.32
CA GLY A 294 1.51 -7.61 14.13
C GLY A 294 1.41 -7.37 15.64
N HIS A 295 0.98 -6.19 16.07
CA HIS A 295 0.73 -5.86 17.48
C HIS A 295 -0.68 -6.33 17.89
N ASP A 296 -0.78 -7.40 18.68
CA ASP A 296 -2.08 -7.91 19.16
C ASP A 296 -2.67 -7.00 20.27
N TYR A 297 -3.99 -7.02 20.40
CA TYR A 297 -4.69 -6.38 21.51
C TYR A 297 -4.51 -7.17 22.79
N PRO A 298 -4.44 -6.49 23.95
CA PRO A 298 -4.47 -7.18 25.24
C PRO A 298 -5.70 -8.09 25.33
N ARG A 299 -5.46 -9.40 25.51
CA ARG A 299 -6.50 -10.44 25.44
C ARG A 299 -7.65 -10.22 26.43
N ALA A 300 -7.38 -9.58 27.57
CA ALA A 300 -8.38 -9.25 28.59
C ALA A 300 -9.38 -8.18 28.12
N HIS A 301 -8.98 -7.27 27.23
CA HIS A 301 -9.82 -6.17 26.75
C HIS A 301 -10.55 -6.52 25.45
N VAL A 302 -9.86 -7.20 24.54
CA VAL A 302 -10.43 -7.65 23.27
C VAL A 302 -10.26 -9.15 23.22
N ARG A 303 -11.30 -9.92 23.58
CA ARG A 303 -11.22 -11.39 23.60
C ARG A 303 -11.17 -12.00 22.20
N TRP A 304 -11.92 -11.43 21.27
CA TRP A 304 -12.14 -11.99 19.94
C TRP A 304 -11.65 -11.02 18.88
N THR A 305 -10.42 -11.24 18.40
CA THR A 305 -9.88 -10.56 17.22
C THR A 305 -10.17 -11.35 15.96
N GLU A 306 -9.88 -10.78 14.80
CA GLU A 306 -9.91 -11.46 13.50
C GLU A 306 -9.23 -12.84 13.53
N GLN A 307 -7.98 -12.90 14.00
CA GLN A 307 -7.22 -14.14 14.11
C GLN A 307 -7.94 -15.16 15.01
N ARG A 308 -8.44 -14.70 16.15
CA ARG A 308 -9.07 -15.59 17.15
C ARG A 308 -10.46 -16.03 16.72
N ASN A 309 -11.15 -15.25 15.89
CA ASN A 309 -12.37 -15.68 15.22
C ASN A 309 -12.06 -16.77 14.19
N ILE A 310 -11.01 -16.63 13.37
CA ILE A 310 -10.56 -17.68 12.45
C ILE A 310 -10.23 -18.96 13.23
N GLY A 311 -9.44 -18.86 14.30
CA GLY A 311 -9.12 -20.02 15.14
C GLY A 311 -10.33 -20.69 15.78
N ALA A 312 -11.30 -19.91 16.24
CA ALA A 312 -12.55 -20.45 16.78
C ALA A 312 -13.38 -21.20 15.72
N VAL A 313 -13.37 -20.72 14.47
CA VAL A 313 -14.04 -21.41 13.35
C VAL A 313 -13.36 -22.75 13.08
N LEU A 314 -12.02 -22.78 13.05
CA LEU A 314 -11.28 -24.03 12.86
C LEU A 314 -11.55 -25.04 13.98
N ASP A 315 -11.68 -24.58 15.23
CA ASP A 315 -12.09 -25.43 16.36
C ASP A 315 -13.50 -26.00 16.17
N LEU A 316 -14.47 -25.17 15.75
CA LEU A 316 -15.83 -25.63 15.47
C LEU A 316 -15.88 -26.66 14.34
N ILE A 317 -15.08 -26.47 13.28
CA ILE A 317 -14.93 -27.44 12.19
C ILE A 317 -14.32 -28.74 12.71
N GLY A 318 -13.21 -28.67 13.47
CA GLY A 318 -12.51 -29.84 14.01
C GLY A 318 -13.37 -30.66 14.97
N ARG A 319 -14.29 -30.01 15.69
CA ARG A 319 -15.26 -30.65 16.59
C ARG A 319 -16.51 -31.16 15.87
N GLY A 320 -16.63 -30.97 14.56
CA GLY A 320 -17.80 -31.36 13.77
C GLY A 320 -19.06 -30.53 14.04
N LEU A 321 -18.93 -29.37 14.69
CA LEU A 321 -20.03 -28.44 14.96
C LEU A 321 -20.30 -27.49 13.79
N THR A 322 -19.43 -27.47 12.79
CA THR A 322 -19.61 -26.72 11.54
C THR A 322 -19.10 -27.55 10.37
N ALA A 323 -20.04 -28.10 9.59
CA ALA A 323 -19.78 -28.83 8.37
C ALA A 323 -19.63 -27.86 7.19
N VAL A 324 -18.46 -27.86 6.56
CA VAL A 324 -18.13 -26.98 5.42
C VAL A 324 -18.14 -27.72 4.08
N GLU A 325 -17.90 -29.03 4.07
CA GLU A 325 -17.88 -29.83 2.85
C GLU A 325 -19.20 -29.79 2.06
N PRO A 326 -20.40 -29.85 2.70
CA PRO A 326 -21.66 -29.70 1.98
C PRO A 326 -21.88 -28.34 1.32
N LEU A 327 -21.08 -27.31 1.69
CA LEU A 327 -21.18 -25.97 1.13
C LEU A 327 -20.39 -25.82 -0.17
N VAL A 328 -19.42 -26.70 -0.43
CA VAL A 328 -18.57 -26.67 -1.62
C VAL A 328 -19.38 -27.11 -2.83
N SER A 329 -19.68 -26.16 -3.72
CA SER A 329 -20.47 -26.42 -4.94
C SER A 329 -19.61 -26.93 -6.10
N ALA A 330 -18.35 -26.48 -6.18
CA ALA A 330 -17.40 -26.89 -7.20
C ALA A 330 -15.95 -26.66 -6.75
N GLU A 331 -15.03 -27.36 -7.39
CA GLU A 331 -13.59 -27.20 -7.20
C GLU A 331 -12.90 -27.12 -8.56
N PHE A 332 -12.01 -26.14 -8.71
CA PHE A 332 -11.23 -25.91 -9.92
C PHE A 332 -9.75 -25.82 -9.59
N PRO A 333 -8.85 -26.29 -10.46
CA PRO A 333 -7.44 -25.93 -10.35
C PRO A 333 -7.25 -24.43 -10.66
N ILE A 334 -6.24 -23.77 -10.09
CA ILE A 334 -6.03 -22.31 -10.25
C ILE A 334 -5.99 -21.86 -11.72
N GLU A 335 -5.50 -22.69 -12.63
CA GLU A 335 -5.45 -22.42 -14.08
C GLU A 335 -6.84 -22.14 -14.67
N GLN A 336 -7.89 -22.71 -14.06
CA GLN A 336 -9.29 -22.57 -14.44
C GLN A 336 -10.04 -21.59 -13.52
N ALA A 337 -9.33 -20.66 -12.86
CA ALA A 337 -9.96 -19.66 -12.03
C ALA A 337 -11.09 -18.86 -12.73
N PRO A 338 -11.00 -18.49 -14.02
CA PRO A 338 -12.13 -17.85 -14.71
C PRO A 338 -13.43 -18.67 -14.66
N ASP A 339 -13.34 -20.00 -14.80
CA ASP A 339 -14.49 -20.91 -14.75
C ASP A 339 -15.07 -21.00 -13.33
N ALA A 340 -14.21 -20.93 -12.31
CA ALA A 340 -14.61 -20.87 -10.91
C ALA A 340 -15.51 -19.65 -10.61
N TYR A 341 -15.18 -18.48 -11.18
CA TYR A 341 -16.01 -17.28 -11.04
C TYR A 341 -17.31 -17.35 -11.85
N GLN A 342 -17.30 -18.02 -13.02
CA GLN A 342 -18.54 -18.26 -13.77
C GLN A 342 -19.50 -19.19 -13.00
N ALA A 343 -18.99 -20.23 -12.34
CA ALA A 343 -19.80 -21.10 -11.49
C ALA A 343 -20.51 -20.33 -10.35
N LEU A 344 -19.83 -19.34 -9.75
CA LEU A 344 -20.45 -18.44 -8.75
C LEU A 344 -21.59 -17.58 -9.34
N GLN A 345 -21.45 -17.13 -10.59
CA GLN A 345 -22.53 -16.43 -11.28
C GLN A 345 -23.73 -17.35 -11.53
N GLY A 346 -23.47 -18.64 -11.76
CA GLY A 346 -24.48 -19.70 -11.92
C GLY A 346 -25.18 -20.15 -10.62
N GLY A 347 -24.89 -19.53 -9.47
CA GLY A 347 -25.60 -19.77 -8.21
C GLY A 347 -24.86 -20.63 -7.18
N ALA A 348 -23.63 -21.09 -7.47
CA ALA A 348 -22.79 -21.81 -6.53
C ALA A 348 -22.60 -21.04 -5.21
N LEU A 349 -22.61 -21.77 -4.08
CA LEU A 349 -22.46 -21.20 -2.74
C LEU A 349 -21.00 -20.88 -2.42
N ALA A 350 -20.14 -21.89 -2.54
CA ALA A 350 -18.69 -21.81 -2.37
C ALA A 350 -18.00 -22.53 -3.52
N VAL A 351 -16.96 -21.89 -4.08
CA VAL A 351 -16.10 -22.51 -5.08
C VAL A 351 -14.68 -22.58 -4.54
N MET A 352 -14.07 -23.75 -4.63
CA MET A 352 -12.70 -23.99 -4.17
C MET A 352 -11.72 -23.85 -5.33
N LEU A 353 -10.63 -23.14 -5.09
CA LEU A 353 -9.44 -23.23 -5.94
C LEU A 353 -8.44 -24.18 -5.28
N ARG A 354 -8.00 -25.18 -6.05
CA ARG A 354 -6.96 -26.12 -5.68
C ARG A 354 -5.63 -25.71 -6.33
N TYR A 355 -4.58 -25.87 -5.56
CA TYR A 355 -3.22 -25.58 -5.96
C TYR A 355 -2.42 -26.87 -5.93
N ARG A 356 -1.50 -27.05 -6.88
CA ARG A 356 -0.51 -28.10 -6.80
C ARG A 356 0.72 -27.48 -6.14
N PRO A 357 1.14 -27.91 -4.94
CA PRO A 357 2.41 -27.48 -4.39
C PRO A 357 3.52 -28.12 -5.24
N GLU A 358 3.87 -27.49 -6.37
CA GLU A 358 5.18 -27.74 -6.95
C GLU A 358 6.21 -27.03 -6.06
N PRO A 359 7.30 -27.70 -5.66
CA PRO A 359 8.41 -27.00 -5.01
C PRO A 359 8.80 -25.85 -5.93
N ALA A 360 8.93 -24.65 -5.37
CA ALA A 360 9.35 -23.47 -6.11
C ALA A 360 10.55 -23.87 -6.97
N ARG A 361 10.40 -23.86 -8.30
CA ARG A 361 11.51 -24.17 -9.19
C ARG A 361 12.63 -23.21 -8.80
N PRO A 362 13.85 -23.70 -8.52
CA PRO A 362 15.00 -22.83 -8.48
C PRO A 362 14.98 -22.03 -9.78
N LEU A 363 15.01 -20.70 -9.68
CA LEU A 363 15.30 -19.89 -10.84
C LEU A 363 16.60 -20.45 -11.44
N GLU A 364 16.58 -20.77 -12.74
CA GLU A 364 17.77 -21.28 -13.41
C GLU A 364 18.95 -20.35 -13.09
N PRO A 365 20.14 -20.90 -12.81
CA PRO A 365 21.29 -20.09 -12.49
C PRO A 365 21.50 -19.07 -13.61
N PRO A 366 21.79 -17.81 -13.26
CA PRO A 366 21.85 -16.73 -14.21
C PRO A 366 22.84 -17.04 -15.33
N ARG A 367 22.47 -16.71 -16.56
CA ARG A 367 23.48 -16.53 -17.60
C ARG A 367 24.33 -15.34 -17.18
N SER A 368 25.61 -15.56 -16.91
CA SER A 368 26.57 -14.47 -16.74
C SER A 368 26.59 -13.66 -18.03
N VAL A 369 25.86 -12.55 -18.08
CA VAL A 369 25.97 -11.59 -19.16
C VAL A 369 27.15 -10.68 -18.78
N PRO A 370 28.27 -10.70 -19.53
CA PRO A 370 29.36 -9.78 -19.25
C PRO A 370 28.86 -8.34 -19.42
N ALA A 371 29.24 -7.47 -18.49
CA ALA A 371 29.01 -6.03 -18.57
C ALA A 371 29.61 -5.52 -19.88
N ASN A 372 28.76 -5.06 -20.79
CA ASN A 372 29.20 -4.63 -22.11
C ASN A 372 28.69 -3.21 -22.32
N VAL A 373 29.47 -2.23 -21.89
CA VAL A 373 29.25 -0.86 -22.36
C VAL A 373 30.56 -0.30 -22.92
N ALA A 374 30.85 -0.74 -24.15
CA ALA A 374 31.55 0.08 -25.13
C ALA A 374 30.65 0.17 -26.38
N GLY A 375 29.72 1.15 -26.38
CA GLY A 375 28.92 1.53 -27.56
C GLY A 375 27.47 1.00 -27.67
N GLY A 376 26.90 0.37 -26.62
CA GLY A 376 25.53 -0.18 -26.59
C GLY A 376 24.54 0.59 -25.71
N GLN A 377 23.23 0.25 -25.75
CA GLN A 377 22.19 0.83 -24.88
C GLN A 377 22.50 0.60 -23.39
N LEU A 378 22.15 1.56 -22.53
CA LEU A 378 22.23 1.47 -21.07
C LEU A 378 21.11 0.55 -20.56
N ARG A 379 21.46 -0.60 -19.99
CA ARG A 379 20.50 -1.56 -19.44
C ARG A 379 20.07 -1.14 -18.04
N VAL A 380 18.79 -0.80 -17.89
CA VAL A 380 18.19 -0.26 -16.67
C VAL A 380 17.24 -1.27 -16.03
N GLY A 381 17.51 -1.63 -14.77
CA GLY A 381 16.59 -2.36 -13.91
C GLY A 381 15.69 -1.42 -13.10
N LEU A 382 14.41 -1.77 -12.95
CA LEU A 382 13.46 -1.02 -12.13
C LEU A 382 13.19 -1.76 -10.81
N VAL A 383 13.28 -1.05 -9.69
CA VAL A 383 13.01 -1.60 -8.35
C VAL A 383 11.87 -0.82 -7.73
N GLY A 384 10.72 -1.46 -7.55
CA GLY A 384 9.47 -0.82 -7.14
C GLY A 384 8.60 -0.46 -8.34
N ALA A 385 7.40 -1.05 -8.40
CA ALA A 385 6.42 -0.85 -9.47
C ALA A 385 5.22 0.01 -9.03
N GLY A 386 5.45 0.91 -8.05
CA GLY A 386 4.44 1.78 -7.48
C GLY A 386 4.02 2.94 -8.40
N ASN A 387 3.02 3.71 -7.96
CA ASN A 387 2.44 4.81 -8.75
C ASN A 387 3.48 5.85 -9.15
N PHE A 388 4.40 6.22 -8.25
CA PHE A 388 5.40 7.23 -8.56
C PHE A 388 6.33 6.79 -9.70
N ALA A 389 6.82 5.55 -9.66
CA ALA A 389 7.62 4.98 -10.74
C ALA A 389 6.86 5.02 -12.07
N ARG A 390 5.62 4.54 -12.09
CA ARG A 390 4.76 4.49 -13.30
C ARG A 390 4.40 5.87 -13.85
N ASP A 391 4.13 6.85 -12.98
CA ASP A 391 3.65 8.17 -13.35
C ASP A 391 4.78 9.14 -13.74
N ARG A 392 5.97 8.98 -13.16
CA ARG A 392 7.07 9.95 -13.24
C ARG A 392 8.35 9.38 -13.84
N LEU A 393 8.89 8.30 -13.27
CA LEU A 393 10.21 7.79 -13.64
C LEU A 393 10.18 7.01 -14.97
N VAL A 394 9.24 6.07 -15.12
CA VAL A 394 9.11 5.26 -16.33
C VAL A 394 8.89 6.12 -17.58
N PRO A 395 7.99 7.13 -17.59
CA PRO A 395 7.86 8.01 -18.75
C PRO A 395 9.10 8.85 -19.05
N ALA A 396 9.89 9.21 -18.03
CA ALA A 396 11.14 9.93 -18.23
C ALA A 396 12.21 9.03 -18.85
N LEU A 397 12.41 7.82 -18.30
CA LEU A 397 13.35 6.82 -18.80
C LEU A 397 13.02 6.38 -20.24
N ARG A 398 11.75 6.10 -20.54
CA ARG A 398 11.29 5.76 -21.90
C ARG A 398 11.57 6.86 -22.93
N SER A 399 11.74 8.11 -22.50
CA SER A 399 12.01 9.22 -23.42
C SER A 399 13.50 9.37 -23.78
N GLU A 400 14.37 8.61 -23.13
CA GLU A 400 15.81 8.59 -23.40
C GLU A 400 16.14 7.41 -24.32
N ALA A 401 16.62 7.71 -25.53
CA ALA A 401 16.83 6.71 -26.60
C ALA A 401 17.95 5.70 -26.29
N THR A 402 18.81 6.01 -25.32
CA THR A 402 19.90 5.15 -24.88
C THR A 402 19.47 4.14 -23.82
N VAL A 403 18.22 4.17 -23.32
CA VAL A 403 17.76 3.28 -22.25
C VAL A 403 17.11 2.02 -22.81
N GLU A 404 17.58 0.88 -22.34
CA GLU A 404 16.94 -0.43 -22.49
C GLU A 404 16.48 -0.93 -21.12
N PHE A 405 15.20 -1.31 -20.96
CA PHE A 405 14.76 -1.93 -19.70
C PHE A 405 15.08 -3.42 -19.71
N CYS A 406 15.80 -3.92 -18.70
CA CYS A 406 16.16 -5.34 -18.61
C CYS A 406 15.33 -6.12 -17.57
N GLY A 407 14.75 -5.45 -16.57
CA GLY A 407 13.94 -6.13 -15.56
C GLY A 407 13.16 -5.20 -14.66
N VAL A 408 12.11 -5.74 -14.03
CA VAL A 408 11.35 -5.07 -12.96
C VAL A 408 11.31 -5.97 -11.73
N SER A 409 11.66 -5.44 -10.57
CA SER A 409 11.46 -6.11 -9.29
C SER A 409 10.46 -5.36 -8.41
N SER A 410 9.64 -6.10 -7.67
CA SER A 410 8.74 -5.52 -6.66
C SER A 410 8.42 -6.56 -5.58
N GLY A 411 8.28 -6.11 -4.34
CA GLY A 411 7.81 -6.96 -3.24
C GLY A 411 6.41 -7.56 -3.48
N THR A 412 5.61 -6.94 -4.34
CA THR A 412 4.36 -7.50 -4.84
C THR A 412 4.58 -8.03 -6.27
N GLY A 413 4.78 -9.34 -6.43
CA GLY A 413 5.14 -9.93 -7.73
C GLY A 413 4.20 -9.54 -8.89
N VAL A 414 2.90 -9.40 -8.61
CA VAL A 414 1.90 -8.95 -9.60
C VAL A 414 2.21 -7.57 -10.19
N THR A 415 2.64 -6.60 -9.37
CA THR A 415 2.87 -5.24 -9.86
C THR A 415 4.13 -5.16 -10.73
N ALA A 416 5.14 -5.98 -10.42
CA ALA A 416 6.32 -6.16 -11.26
C ALA A 416 5.95 -6.75 -12.62
N THR A 417 5.22 -7.87 -12.64
CA THR A 417 4.79 -8.51 -13.90
C THR A 417 3.93 -7.57 -14.74
N ALA A 418 2.98 -6.85 -14.13
CA ALA A 418 2.15 -5.91 -14.86
C ALA A 418 2.96 -4.76 -15.47
N LEU A 419 3.95 -4.23 -14.74
CA LEU A 419 4.85 -3.20 -15.28
C LEU A 419 5.76 -3.75 -16.38
N GLY A 420 6.26 -4.98 -16.22
CA GLY A 420 7.07 -5.65 -17.22
C GLY A 420 6.33 -5.86 -18.54
N GLN A 421 5.07 -6.31 -18.47
CA GLN A 421 4.16 -6.39 -19.61
C GLN A 421 3.94 -5.02 -20.28
N ASP A 422 3.68 -3.97 -19.48
CA ASP A 422 3.52 -2.61 -19.98
C ASP A 422 4.79 -2.11 -20.72
N LEU A 423 5.97 -2.58 -20.32
CA LEU A 423 7.29 -2.25 -20.86
C LEU A 423 7.74 -3.14 -22.02
N GLY A 424 6.82 -3.89 -22.63
CA GLY A 424 7.12 -4.73 -23.80
C GLY A 424 7.46 -6.18 -23.46
N GLY A 425 7.05 -6.66 -22.28
CA GLY A 425 7.25 -8.05 -21.88
C GLY A 425 8.61 -8.32 -21.20
N ILE A 426 9.21 -7.30 -20.58
CA ILE A 426 10.45 -7.48 -19.82
C ILE A 426 10.22 -8.33 -18.56
N ALA A 427 11.27 -9.02 -18.11
CA ALA A 427 11.20 -9.98 -17.02
C ALA A 427 10.84 -9.31 -15.67
N ALA A 428 10.11 -10.07 -14.83
CA ALA A 428 9.67 -9.63 -13.52
C ALA A 428 10.24 -10.52 -12.42
N TYR A 429 10.78 -9.88 -11.38
CA TYR A 429 11.53 -10.51 -10.29
C TYR A 429 10.90 -10.23 -8.93
N GLY A 430 11.03 -11.18 -8.00
CA GLY A 430 10.51 -11.04 -6.64
C GLY A 430 11.40 -10.15 -5.78
N SER A 431 12.68 -10.02 -6.13
CA SER A 431 13.65 -9.20 -5.40
C SER A 431 14.65 -8.49 -6.31
N LEU A 432 15.31 -7.46 -5.76
CA LEU A 432 16.44 -6.81 -6.41
C LEU A 432 17.55 -7.83 -6.70
N ARG A 433 17.90 -8.65 -5.71
CA ARG A 433 18.94 -9.68 -5.83
C ARG A 433 18.73 -10.60 -7.03
N GLU A 434 17.53 -11.16 -7.16
CA GLU A 434 17.17 -12.03 -8.29
C GLU A 434 17.37 -11.31 -9.63
N MET A 435 16.93 -10.05 -9.73
CA MET A 435 17.11 -9.25 -10.94
C MET A 435 18.58 -8.93 -11.22
N LEU A 436 19.37 -8.60 -10.19
CA LEU A 436 20.80 -8.34 -10.34
C LEU A 436 21.55 -9.58 -10.81
N ASP A 437 21.21 -10.74 -10.23
CA ASP A 437 21.83 -12.01 -10.58
C ASP A 437 21.45 -12.41 -12.01
N ALA A 438 20.16 -12.34 -12.38
CA ALA A 438 19.68 -12.74 -13.71
C ALA A 438 20.06 -11.78 -14.85
N GLU A 439 19.94 -10.47 -14.63
CA GLU A 439 20.05 -9.47 -15.70
C GLU A 439 21.39 -8.76 -15.73
N GLY A 440 22.07 -8.59 -14.59
CA GLY A 440 23.27 -7.76 -14.50
C GLY A 440 23.09 -6.34 -15.08
N PRO A 441 22.14 -5.53 -14.57
CA PRO A 441 21.87 -4.19 -15.10
C PRO A 441 23.06 -3.25 -14.94
N ASP A 442 23.26 -2.34 -15.89
CA ASP A 442 24.26 -1.26 -15.79
C ASP A 442 23.83 -0.20 -14.77
N ALA A 443 22.52 0.04 -14.71
CA ALA A 443 21.91 0.99 -13.79
C ALA A 443 20.62 0.45 -13.18
N VAL A 444 20.32 0.86 -11.95
CA VAL A 444 19.05 0.58 -11.30
C VAL A 444 18.35 1.87 -10.87
N VAL A 445 17.03 1.88 -11.00
CA VAL A 445 16.17 2.95 -10.51
C VAL A 445 15.29 2.41 -9.39
N ILE A 446 15.49 2.91 -8.17
CA ILE A 446 14.84 2.44 -6.95
C ILE A 446 13.76 3.43 -6.53
N ALA A 447 12.51 2.97 -6.50
CA ALA A 447 11.31 3.71 -6.13
C ALA A 447 10.38 2.87 -5.24
N THR A 448 10.93 2.45 -4.09
CA THR A 448 10.30 1.60 -3.08
C THR A 448 9.87 2.43 -1.84
N PRO A 449 9.29 1.83 -0.80
CA PRO A 449 9.12 2.49 0.51
C PRO A 449 10.47 2.89 1.13
N HIS A 450 10.48 3.96 1.92
CA HIS A 450 11.71 4.66 2.32
C HIS A 450 12.64 3.79 3.20
N ASP A 451 12.08 2.93 4.04
CA ASP A 451 12.81 1.99 4.92
C ASP A 451 13.63 0.92 4.18
N THR A 452 13.42 0.78 2.87
CA THR A 452 14.19 -0.16 2.03
C THR A 452 15.33 0.50 1.28
N HIS A 453 15.36 1.83 1.22
CA HIS A 453 16.19 2.59 0.30
C HIS A 453 17.70 2.36 0.48
N ALA A 454 18.22 2.61 1.68
CA ALA A 454 19.65 2.51 1.96
C ALA A 454 20.19 1.11 1.64
N LYS A 455 19.47 0.07 2.04
CA LYS A 455 19.86 -1.33 1.81
C LYS A 455 19.87 -1.68 0.32
N LEU A 456 18.80 -1.34 -0.41
CA LEU A 456 18.71 -1.65 -1.85
C LEU A 456 19.75 -0.88 -2.67
N ALA A 457 20.02 0.38 -2.30
CA ALA A 457 21.05 1.19 -2.94
C ALA A 457 22.46 0.63 -2.70
N ALA A 458 22.76 0.22 -1.46
CA ALA A 458 24.02 -0.43 -1.11
C ALA A 458 24.21 -1.74 -1.91
N GLU A 459 23.17 -2.58 -1.97
CA GLU A 459 23.21 -3.86 -2.67
C GLU A 459 23.49 -3.70 -4.17
N ALA A 460 22.80 -2.76 -4.84
CA ALA A 460 23.01 -2.51 -6.26
C ALA A 460 24.36 -1.85 -6.57
N ALA A 461 24.74 -0.82 -5.81
CA ALA A 461 26.03 -0.13 -6.00
C ALA A 461 27.22 -1.06 -5.72
N ALA A 462 27.11 -1.95 -4.73
CA ALA A 462 28.12 -2.97 -4.45
C ALA A 462 28.33 -3.94 -5.63
N ARG A 463 27.29 -4.18 -6.45
CA ARG A 463 27.37 -4.94 -7.71
C ARG A 463 27.88 -4.10 -8.90
N GLY A 464 28.25 -2.85 -8.68
CA GLY A 464 28.80 -1.95 -9.70
C GLY A 464 27.76 -1.17 -10.50
N CYS A 465 26.47 -1.30 -10.19
CA CYS A 465 25.41 -0.56 -10.89
C CYS A 465 25.48 0.94 -10.58
N SER A 466 25.12 1.78 -11.56
CA SER A 466 24.72 3.16 -11.27
C SER A 466 23.34 3.19 -10.62
N VAL A 467 23.16 3.95 -9.55
CA VAL A 467 21.92 3.91 -8.74
C VAL A 467 21.22 5.26 -8.76
N TYR A 468 20.00 5.30 -9.28
CA TYR A 468 19.04 6.39 -9.04
C TYR A 468 18.10 5.96 -7.93
N LEU A 469 18.24 6.56 -6.75
CA LEU A 469 17.43 6.25 -5.58
C LEU A 469 16.42 7.37 -5.34
N GLU A 470 15.12 7.08 -5.34
CA GLU A 470 14.13 8.07 -4.89
C GLU A 470 14.39 8.51 -3.45
N LYS A 471 13.98 9.73 -3.10
CA LYS A 471 14.25 10.25 -1.75
C LYS A 471 13.35 9.60 -0.69
N PRO A 472 13.81 9.52 0.58
CA PRO A 472 15.11 9.95 1.12
C PRO A 472 16.23 8.91 0.90
N LEU A 473 17.47 9.29 1.15
CA LEU A 473 18.61 8.36 1.07
C LEU A 473 18.55 7.27 2.15
N ALA A 474 18.15 7.65 3.36
CA ALA A 474 18.02 6.80 4.54
C ALA A 474 16.97 7.39 5.51
N LEU A 475 16.40 6.56 6.37
CA LEU A 475 15.48 6.98 7.43
C LEU A 475 16.18 7.29 8.74
N ASP A 476 17.37 6.74 9.00
CA ASP A 476 18.14 7.06 10.20
C ASP A 476 19.66 7.05 9.97
N VAL A 477 20.39 7.43 11.03
CA VAL A 477 21.85 7.50 11.02
C VAL A 477 22.49 6.13 10.84
N SER A 478 21.88 5.05 11.35
CA SER A 478 22.42 3.70 11.23
C SER A 478 22.35 3.18 9.79
N GLU A 479 21.24 3.42 9.10
CA GLU A 479 21.07 3.12 7.68
C GLU A 479 22.06 3.92 6.81
N LEU A 480 22.24 5.20 7.13
CA LEU A 480 23.18 6.06 6.40
C LEU A 480 24.64 5.62 6.58
N ARG A 481 25.03 5.26 7.81
CA ARG A 481 26.36 4.68 8.10
C ARG A 481 26.55 3.36 7.36
N MET A 482 25.56 2.46 7.42
CA MET A 482 25.60 1.20 6.69
C MET A 482 25.82 1.41 5.18
N LEU A 483 25.09 2.34 4.55
CA LEU A 483 25.26 2.65 3.14
C LEU A 483 26.67 3.19 2.82
N ARG A 484 27.20 4.09 3.66
CA ARG A 484 28.55 4.64 3.51
C ARG A 484 29.62 3.58 3.63
N ASP A 485 29.56 2.78 4.69
CA ASP A 485 30.60 1.82 5.05
C ASP A 485 30.62 0.62 4.10
N THR A 486 29.50 0.31 3.45
CA THR A 486 29.38 -0.79 2.47
C THR A 486 30.00 -0.43 1.11
N LEU A 487 30.15 0.85 0.78
CA LEU A 487 30.52 1.30 -0.56
C LEU A 487 31.89 2.00 -0.57
N SER A 488 32.73 1.67 -1.56
CA SER A 488 33.95 2.45 -1.84
C SER A 488 33.61 3.87 -2.30
N ALA A 489 34.56 4.80 -2.24
CA ALA A 489 34.33 6.17 -2.73
C ALA A 489 33.90 6.22 -4.21
N GLU A 490 34.43 5.31 -5.04
CA GLU A 490 34.01 5.18 -6.44
C GLU A 490 32.55 4.71 -6.54
N GLN A 491 32.16 3.70 -5.76
CA GLN A 491 30.79 3.17 -5.76
C GLN A 491 29.79 4.18 -5.20
N GLN A 492 30.16 4.91 -4.15
CA GLN A 492 29.39 6.04 -3.62
C GLN A 492 29.17 7.09 -4.72
N GLY A 493 30.19 7.37 -5.53
CA GLY A 493 30.11 8.26 -6.69
C GLY A 493 29.10 7.83 -7.76
N ARG A 494 28.59 6.60 -7.74
CA ARG A 494 27.56 6.09 -8.66
C ARG A 494 26.13 6.17 -8.11
N VAL A 495 25.96 6.58 -6.85
CA VAL A 495 24.65 6.69 -6.19
C VAL A 495 24.17 8.14 -6.20
N MET A 496 23.00 8.38 -6.79
CA MET A 496 22.30 9.67 -6.75
C MET A 496 20.93 9.52 -6.12
N THR A 497 20.64 10.38 -5.14
CA THR A 497 19.28 10.56 -4.64
C THR A 497 18.46 11.43 -5.59
N GLY A 498 17.17 11.11 -5.75
CA GLY A 498 16.18 11.75 -6.62
C GLY A 498 15.79 13.17 -6.22
N PHE A 499 16.75 14.00 -5.81
CA PHE A 499 16.54 15.41 -5.51
C PHE A 499 16.31 16.21 -6.79
N ASN A 500 15.10 16.12 -7.31
CA ASN A 500 14.81 16.63 -8.64
C ASN A 500 14.76 18.18 -8.72
N ARG A 501 14.55 18.89 -7.61
CA ARG A 501 14.31 20.35 -7.60
C ARG A 501 15.48 21.15 -8.17
N ARG A 502 16.72 20.74 -7.89
CA ARG A 502 17.95 21.36 -8.45
C ARG A 502 18.05 21.26 -9.98
N PHE A 503 17.35 20.30 -10.59
CA PHE A 503 17.28 20.14 -12.05
C PHE A 503 16.10 20.88 -12.67
N SER A 504 15.28 21.57 -11.88
CA SER A 504 14.21 22.39 -12.43
C SER A 504 14.80 23.57 -13.22
N PRO A 505 14.17 23.97 -14.35
CA PRO A 505 14.62 25.14 -15.10
C PRO A 505 14.72 26.41 -14.23
N ALA A 506 13.78 26.58 -13.28
CA ALA A 506 13.78 27.71 -12.36
C ALA A 506 14.99 27.68 -11.40
N ALA A 507 15.27 26.54 -10.75
CA ALA A 507 16.41 26.45 -9.84
C ALA A 507 17.75 26.61 -10.58
N VAL A 508 17.88 26.03 -11.78
CA VAL A 508 19.07 26.18 -12.63
C VAL A 508 19.27 27.64 -13.04
N ALA A 509 18.20 28.36 -13.41
CA ALA A 509 18.27 29.78 -13.74
C ALA A 509 18.74 30.62 -12.54
N VAL A 510 18.18 30.40 -11.35
CA VAL A 510 18.60 31.10 -10.13
C VAL A 510 20.04 30.77 -9.77
N ARG A 511 20.44 29.49 -9.81
CA ARG A 511 21.82 29.09 -9.55
C ARG A 511 22.80 29.73 -10.53
N THR A 512 22.44 29.82 -11.81
CA THR A 512 23.26 30.47 -12.84
C THR A 512 23.38 31.97 -12.57
N ALA A 513 22.30 32.64 -12.16
CA ALA A 513 22.29 34.07 -11.83
C ALA A 513 23.06 34.42 -10.54
N ILE A 514 23.09 33.49 -9.58
CA ILE A 514 23.99 33.56 -8.42
C ILE A 514 25.44 33.46 -8.92
N GLY A 515 25.74 32.46 -9.75
CA GLY A 515 27.07 32.23 -10.29
C GLY A 515 28.07 31.81 -9.20
N HIS A 516 29.35 32.01 -9.45
CA HIS A 516 30.41 31.81 -8.46
C HIS A 516 30.56 33.09 -7.62
N THR A 517 29.55 33.45 -6.82
CA THR A 517 29.60 34.67 -6.01
C THR A 517 30.48 34.46 -4.76
N PRO A 518 31.29 35.44 -4.34
CA PRO A 518 32.01 35.41 -3.07
C PRO A 518 31.14 35.71 -1.83
N GLY A 519 29.86 36.08 -1.99
CA GLY A 519 28.99 36.55 -0.91
C GLY A 519 27.93 35.52 -0.47
N ALA A 520 27.57 35.55 0.82
CA ALA A 520 26.53 34.71 1.40
C ALA A 520 25.14 34.94 0.75
N VAL A 521 24.40 33.85 0.57
CA VAL A 521 23.01 33.87 0.09
C VAL A 521 22.06 33.84 1.28
N GLN A 522 21.01 34.66 1.25
CA GLN A 522 19.88 34.59 2.18
C GLN A 522 18.71 33.91 1.47
N LEU A 523 18.22 32.80 2.00
CA LEU A 523 17.11 32.03 1.43
C LEU A 523 15.89 32.02 2.34
N LEU A 524 14.71 32.17 1.75
CA LEU A 524 13.42 31.85 2.35
C LEU A 524 12.76 30.76 1.51
N ILE A 525 12.39 29.65 2.15
CA ILE A 525 11.66 28.55 1.50
C ILE A 525 10.39 28.27 2.30
N ARG A 526 9.24 28.31 1.63
CA ARG A 526 7.94 27.96 2.20
C ARG A 526 7.33 26.76 1.47
N VAL A 527 6.93 25.76 2.23
CA VAL A 527 6.33 24.51 1.76
C VAL A 527 4.99 24.30 2.42
N ASN A 528 3.90 24.58 1.69
CA ASN A 528 2.54 24.26 2.08
C ASN A 528 2.17 22.84 1.66
N ALA A 529 2.71 21.88 2.39
CA ALA A 529 2.68 20.46 2.07
C ALA A 529 1.26 19.85 2.16
N GLY A 530 0.36 20.49 2.91
CA GLY A 530 -1.06 20.14 3.08
C GLY A 530 -1.29 18.87 3.91
N PHE A 531 -2.42 18.79 4.62
CA PHE A 531 -2.69 17.74 5.61
C PHE A 531 -2.66 16.29 5.07
N LEU A 532 -1.93 15.39 5.73
CA LEU A 532 -2.05 13.94 5.54
C LEU A 532 -2.59 13.28 6.82
N PRO A 533 -3.52 12.32 6.71
CA PRO A 533 -3.97 11.51 7.86
C PRO A 533 -2.80 10.77 8.52
N ARG A 534 -2.96 10.41 9.79
CA ARG A 534 -1.92 9.71 10.57
C ARG A 534 -1.70 8.28 10.08
N GLU A 535 -2.73 7.69 9.49
CA GLU A 535 -2.76 6.34 8.91
C GLU A 535 -2.11 6.31 7.51
N HIS A 536 -1.63 7.45 7.01
CA HIS A 536 -0.92 7.46 5.74
C HIS A 536 0.48 6.86 5.93
N TRP A 537 0.87 5.90 5.09
CA TRP A 537 2.14 5.15 5.20
C TRP A 537 3.39 6.01 5.42
N THR A 538 3.41 7.24 4.88
CA THR A 538 4.54 8.18 5.07
C THR A 538 4.74 8.60 6.53
N GLN A 539 3.70 8.54 7.35
CA GLN A 539 3.75 8.84 8.79
C GLN A 539 4.11 7.60 9.63
N GLY A 540 4.00 6.41 9.05
CA GLY A 540 4.37 5.16 9.69
C GLY A 540 5.88 4.85 9.59
N PRO A 541 6.32 3.71 10.15
CA PRO A 541 7.72 3.31 10.17
C PRO A 541 8.37 3.23 8.79
N ALA A 542 7.65 2.71 7.78
CA ALA A 542 8.14 2.60 6.40
C ALA A 542 8.34 3.96 5.70
N GLY A 543 7.73 5.02 6.25
CA GLY A 543 7.78 6.37 5.72
C GLY A 543 8.73 7.32 6.43
N GLY A 544 8.88 7.15 7.75
CA GLY A 544 9.76 7.97 8.59
C GLY A 544 9.32 9.44 8.76
N GLY A 545 8.08 9.78 8.44
CA GLY A 545 7.55 11.13 8.53
C GLY A 545 7.92 12.03 7.33
N ARG A 546 7.27 13.18 7.26
CA ARG A 546 7.40 14.08 6.10
C ARG A 546 8.64 14.96 6.11
N ILE A 547 9.26 15.17 7.27
CA ILE A 547 10.53 15.91 7.36
C ILE A 547 11.63 15.11 6.65
N ARG A 548 11.84 13.86 7.05
CA ARG A 548 12.76 12.93 6.37
C ARG A 548 12.31 12.65 4.94
N GLY A 549 11.04 12.31 4.75
CA GLY A 549 10.53 11.81 3.48
C GLY A 549 10.20 12.84 2.40
N GLU A 550 10.04 14.13 2.71
CA GLU A 550 9.70 15.17 1.73
C GLU A 550 10.49 16.46 1.91
N ALA A 551 10.71 16.91 3.16
CA ALA A 551 11.42 18.16 3.41
C ALA A 551 12.91 18.10 2.99
N CYS A 552 13.49 16.89 2.92
CA CYS A 552 14.83 16.62 2.37
C CYS A 552 15.07 17.27 0.99
N HIS A 553 14.05 17.37 0.13
CA HIS A 553 14.14 18.07 -1.15
C HIS A 553 14.58 19.53 -1.02
N PHE A 554 14.18 20.20 0.05
CA PHE A 554 14.41 21.64 0.23
C PHE A 554 15.72 21.93 0.93
N PHE A 555 16.22 21.01 1.76
CA PHE A 555 17.60 21.06 2.25
C PHE A 555 18.60 20.87 1.10
N ASP A 556 18.34 19.90 0.22
CA ASP A 556 19.10 19.72 -1.01
C ASP A 556 19.06 20.97 -1.91
N LEU A 557 17.87 21.51 -2.15
CA LEU A 557 17.70 22.72 -2.98
C LEU A 557 18.43 23.93 -2.37
N ALA A 558 18.35 24.11 -1.05
CA ALA A 558 19.03 25.21 -0.37
C ALA A 558 20.55 25.07 -0.51
N ALA A 559 21.11 23.88 -0.28
CA ALA A 559 22.53 23.61 -0.49
C ALA A 559 22.97 23.83 -1.94
N PHE A 560 22.14 23.43 -2.92
CA PHE A 560 22.39 23.67 -4.33
C PHE A 560 22.43 25.17 -4.68
N LEU A 561 21.43 25.95 -4.22
CA LEU A 561 21.36 27.39 -4.50
C LEU A 561 22.49 28.15 -3.80
N CYS A 562 22.76 27.85 -2.52
CA CYS A 562 23.87 28.42 -1.76
C CYS A 562 25.25 27.99 -2.29
N GLY A 563 25.33 26.84 -2.97
CA GLY A 563 26.60 26.26 -3.45
C GLY A 563 27.52 25.81 -2.32
N SER A 564 26.96 25.42 -1.18
CA SER A 564 27.69 25.07 0.04
C SER A 564 26.87 24.05 0.82
N PRO A 565 27.51 23.13 1.57
CA PRO A 565 26.79 22.24 2.49
C PRO A 565 26.23 23.00 3.69
N ILE A 566 25.16 22.45 4.25
CA ILE A 566 24.55 22.90 5.51
C ILE A 566 25.48 22.51 6.65
N ARG A 567 25.74 23.44 7.56
CA ARG A 567 26.61 23.28 8.72
C ARG A 567 25.83 23.08 10.01
N THR A 568 24.80 23.90 10.27
CA THR A 568 23.97 23.78 11.47
C THR A 568 22.50 24.04 11.19
N VAL A 569 21.64 23.52 12.07
CA VAL A 569 20.20 23.69 12.02
C VAL A 569 19.66 24.04 13.40
N ALA A 570 18.73 25.00 13.46
CA ALA A 570 17.83 25.24 14.59
C ALA A 570 16.39 25.07 14.10
N ALA A 571 15.53 24.42 14.90
CA ALA A 571 14.15 24.16 14.48
C ALA A 571 13.17 24.21 15.66
N LEU A 572 11.93 24.62 15.36
CA LEU A 572 10.78 24.57 16.28
C LEU A 572 9.59 23.94 15.57
N ALA A 573 8.90 23.02 16.25
CA ALA A 573 7.70 22.36 15.76
C ALA A 573 6.44 22.89 16.46
N SER A 574 5.34 23.00 15.72
CA SER A 574 4.03 23.29 16.32
C SER A 574 3.47 22.06 17.02
N PRO A 575 2.70 22.21 18.13
CA PRO A 575 2.05 21.09 18.78
C PRO A 575 1.12 20.33 17.82
N ASN A 576 1.28 19.01 17.75
CA ASN A 576 0.52 18.18 16.82
C ASN A 576 -0.96 17.96 17.23
N ARG A 577 -1.28 18.08 18.52
CA ARG A 577 -2.63 17.92 19.14
C ARG A 577 -3.39 16.64 18.71
N GLY A 578 -2.67 15.57 18.37
CA GLY A 578 -3.27 14.34 17.85
C GLY A 578 -3.83 14.46 16.42
N ILE A 579 -3.71 15.62 15.77
CA ILE A 579 -4.17 15.87 14.40
C ILE A 579 -3.02 15.65 13.42
N TYR A 580 -1.86 16.23 13.70
CA TYR A 580 -0.68 16.23 12.82
C TYR A 580 0.36 15.18 13.24
N SER A 581 1.41 15.02 12.43
CA SER A 581 2.53 14.08 12.68
C SER A 581 3.87 14.80 12.54
N ASP A 582 4.08 15.81 13.39
CA ASP A 582 5.30 16.64 13.46
C ASP A 582 5.74 17.27 12.11
N ASP A 583 4.75 17.55 11.25
CA ASP A 583 4.91 18.06 9.89
C ASP A 583 4.61 19.57 9.77
N ASN A 584 4.78 20.30 10.88
CA ASN A 584 4.65 21.76 10.97
C ASN A 584 5.86 22.35 11.71
N VAL A 585 6.91 22.67 10.96
CA VAL A 585 8.22 23.04 11.50
C VAL A 585 8.74 24.31 10.84
N GLY A 586 9.24 25.23 11.66
CA GLY A 586 10.08 26.35 11.24
C GLY A 586 11.55 26.01 11.49
N VAL A 587 12.41 26.26 10.50
CA VAL A 587 13.83 25.90 10.52
C VAL A 587 14.69 27.08 10.11
N ILE A 588 15.82 27.27 10.77
CA ILE A 588 16.91 28.15 10.34
C ILE A 588 18.17 27.29 10.15
N ALA A 589 18.76 27.34 8.97
CA ALA A 589 19.95 26.57 8.60
C ALA A 589 21.11 27.52 8.24
N SER A 590 22.31 27.24 8.75
CA SER A 590 23.55 27.93 8.36
C SER A 590 24.37 27.06 7.42
N PHE A 591 25.18 27.69 6.56
CA PHE A 591 26.02 27.02 5.58
C PHE A 591 27.50 27.35 5.83
N GLU A 592 28.41 26.48 5.37
CA GLU A 592 29.86 26.69 5.54
C GLU A 592 30.36 28.01 4.93
N ASN A 593 29.79 28.43 3.80
CA ASN A 593 30.13 29.71 3.16
C ASN A 593 29.46 30.94 3.80
N GLY A 594 28.79 30.79 4.96
CA GLY A 594 28.11 31.88 5.67
C GLY A 594 26.70 32.21 5.14
N SER A 595 26.20 31.48 4.14
CA SER A 595 24.79 31.58 3.73
C SER A 595 23.85 31.16 4.86
N VAL A 596 22.60 31.62 4.79
CA VAL A 596 21.55 31.28 5.75
C VAL A 596 20.24 30.98 5.00
N ALA A 597 19.54 29.94 5.42
CA ALA A 597 18.22 29.62 4.90
C ALA A 597 17.18 29.53 6.03
N THR A 598 16.02 30.14 5.81
CA THR A 598 14.82 29.96 6.63
C THR A 598 13.83 29.07 5.88
N LEU A 599 13.44 27.94 6.48
CA LEU A 599 12.47 27.01 5.93
C LEU A 599 11.20 26.99 6.79
N LEU A 600 10.04 27.19 6.18
CA LEU A 600 8.75 26.89 6.77
C LEU A 600 8.15 25.68 6.07
N TYR A 601 8.04 24.56 6.77
CA TYR A 601 7.36 23.36 6.29
C TYR A 601 6.04 23.18 7.06
N THR A 602 4.90 23.12 6.38
CA THR A 602 3.60 23.05 7.04
C THR A 602 2.58 22.17 6.34
N ALA A 603 1.88 21.35 7.13
CA ALA A 603 0.72 20.58 6.72
C ALA A 603 -0.62 21.27 7.04
N SER A 604 -0.62 22.39 7.78
CA SER A 604 -1.84 23.09 8.22
C SER A 604 -2.38 24.09 7.19
N GLY A 605 -1.61 24.41 6.14
CA GLY A 605 -2.03 25.37 5.12
C GLY A 605 -3.08 24.84 4.13
N ASN A 606 -3.83 25.76 3.52
CA ASN A 606 -4.89 25.44 2.56
C ASN A 606 -4.31 25.06 1.19
N ARG A 607 -4.76 23.94 0.62
CA ARG A 607 -4.30 23.41 -0.69
C ARG A 607 -4.59 24.32 -1.90
N ARG A 608 -5.42 25.36 -1.76
CA ARG A 608 -5.62 26.38 -2.80
C ARG A 608 -4.41 27.30 -2.95
N MET A 609 -3.63 27.48 -1.89
CA MET A 609 -2.38 28.21 -1.95
C MET A 609 -1.33 27.34 -2.63
N ARG A 610 -0.53 27.94 -3.52
CA ARG A 610 0.59 27.28 -4.19
C ARG A 610 1.53 26.62 -3.17
N LYS A 611 2.06 25.46 -3.54
CA LYS A 611 2.73 24.57 -2.59
C LYS A 611 4.11 25.09 -2.19
N GLU A 612 4.95 25.38 -3.17
CA GLU A 612 6.38 25.65 -2.95
C GLU A 612 6.70 27.09 -3.34
N TYR A 613 7.39 27.83 -2.47
CA TYR A 613 7.84 29.20 -2.73
C TYR A 613 9.27 29.33 -2.24
N VAL A 614 10.15 29.89 -3.09
CA VAL A 614 11.56 30.11 -2.77
C VAL A 614 11.91 31.54 -3.10
N GLU A 615 12.55 32.23 -2.18
CA GLU A 615 13.09 33.57 -2.36
C GLU A 615 14.56 33.56 -1.96
N ALA A 616 15.40 34.20 -2.78
CA ALA A 616 16.83 34.25 -2.62
C ALA A 616 17.35 35.67 -2.77
N HIS A 617 18.25 36.10 -1.89
CA HIS A 617 18.94 37.39 -1.97
C HIS A 617 20.45 37.20 -1.89
N TRP A 618 21.19 37.91 -2.75
CA TRP A 618 22.64 37.91 -2.76
C TRP A 618 23.16 39.18 -3.42
N ALA A 619 24.16 39.85 -2.84
CA ALA A 619 24.89 40.96 -3.46
C ALA A 619 24.00 42.03 -4.17
N GLY A 620 22.89 42.46 -3.53
CA GLY A 620 21.95 43.45 -4.09
C GLY A 620 21.01 42.92 -5.18
N ARG A 621 20.94 41.60 -5.37
CA ARG A 621 20.09 40.88 -6.33
C ARG A 621 19.10 40.01 -5.58
N SER A 622 18.00 39.70 -6.25
CA SER A 622 16.95 38.85 -5.69
C SER A 622 16.39 37.91 -6.74
N ALA A 623 15.89 36.75 -6.32
CA ALA A 623 15.11 35.87 -7.17
C ALA A 623 13.95 35.24 -6.41
N VAL A 624 12.86 34.99 -7.11
CA VAL A 624 11.67 34.30 -6.61
C VAL A 624 11.33 33.14 -7.53
N ILE A 625 11.14 31.95 -6.95
CA ILE A 625 10.57 30.78 -7.62
C ILE A 625 9.21 30.51 -6.96
N ASP A 626 8.13 30.60 -7.74
CA ASP A 626 6.79 30.26 -7.27
C ASP A 626 6.31 28.96 -7.93
N ASP A 627 6.24 27.91 -7.10
CA ASP A 627 5.78 26.55 -7.38
C ASP A 627 6.44 25.90 -8.61
N PHE A 628 7.65 26.34 -8.94
CA PHE A 628 8.38 25.94 -10.15
C PHE A 628 7.57 26.16 -11.44
N ARG A 629 6.70 27.17 -11.43
CA ARG A 629 5.88 27.62 -12.55
C ARG A 629 6.37 28.94 -13.12
N THR A 630 6.87 29.80 -12.23
CA THR A 630 7.46 31.10 -12.58
C THR A 630 8.78 31.26 -11.86
N VAL A 631 9.67 32.04 -12.49
CA VAL A 631 10.91 32.50 -11.90
C VAL A 631 11.06 33.99 -12.23
N GLU A 632 11.34 34.79 -11.22
CA GLU A 632 11.60 36.22 -11.34
C GLU A 632 13.00 36.47 -10.78
N ILE A 633 13.82 37.23 -11.51
CA ILE A 633 15.18 37.57 -11.09
C ILE A 633 15.37 39.09 -11.26
N HIS A 634 15.82 39.75 -10.21
CA HIS A 634 15.99 41.19 -10.10
C HIS A 634 17.48 41.54 -9.90
N GLY A 635 17.91 42.65 -10.49
CA GLY A 635 19.31 43.12 -10.38
C GLY A 635 20.31 42.34 -11.23
N VAL A 636 19.84 41.51 -12.17
CA VAL A 636 20.67 40.68 -13.05
C VAL A 636 20.26 40.90 -14.52
N PRO A 637 21.21 41.18 -15.45
CA PRO A 637 20.88 41.35 -16.86
C PRO A 637 20.20 40.11 -17.44
N ALA A 638 19.09 40.31 -18.17
CA ALA A 638 18.32 39.22 -18.77
C ALA A 638 19.12 38.33 -19.74
N SER A 639 20.25 38.81 -20.26
CA SER A 639 21.16 38.03 -21.12
C SER A 639 21.95 36.95 -20.37
N SER A 640 22.02 37.01 -19.04
CA SER A 640 22.85 36.12 -18.21
C SER A 640 22.12 34.88 -17.71
N TRP A 641 20.82 34.74 -18.00
CA TRP A 641 20.01 33.58 -17.63
C TRP A 641 18.89 33.37 -18.66
N LYS A 642 18.34 32.16 -18.73
CA LYS A 642 17.23 31.83 -19.63
C LYS A 642 15.92 31.73 -18.84
N PRO A 643 14.85 32.44 -19.24
CA PRO A 643 13.57 32.32 -18.56
C PRO A 643 12.96 30.93 -18.72
N ALA A 644 12.33 30.43 -17.66
CA ALA A 644 11.54 29.21 -17.74
C ALA A 644 10.32 29.43 -18.64
N LEU A 645 9.88 28.39 -19.35
CA LEU A 645 8.67 28.45 -20.18
C LEU A 645 7.44 28.77 -19.30
N PRO A 646 6.70 29.87 -19.55
CA PRO A 646 5.61 30.27 -18.69
C PRO A 646 4.43 29.26 -18.71
N GLY A 647 3.82 29.04 -17.55
CA GLY A 647 2.50 28.42 -17.41
C GLY A 647 2.45 26.94 -17.05
N ARG A 648 3.55 26.17 -17.21
CA ARG A 648 3.60 24.75 -16.84
C ARG A 648 4.59 24.51 -15.71
N GLN A 649 4.13 23.84 -14.65
CA GLN A 649 5.01 23.43 -13.55
C GLN A 649 6.05 22.42 -14.02
N ASP A 650 7.32 22.70 -13.76
CA ASP A 650 8.42 21.75 -13.97
C ASP A 650 9.37 21.73 -12.79
N LYS A 651 9.26 20.65 -11.99
CA LYS A 651 10.11 20.43 -10.82
C LYS A 651 11.44 19.73 -11.16
N GLY A 652 11.75 19.47 -12.43
CA GLY A 652 13.04 18.90 -12.83
C GLY A 652 13.13 17.37 -12.84
N HIS A 653 12.03 16.62 -12.70
CA HIS A 653 12.08 15.14 -12.69
C HIS A 653 12.70 14.56 -13.97
N ARG A 654 12.28 15.04 -15.15
CA ARG A 654 12.82 14.55 -16.43
C ARG A 654 14.28 14.90 -16.61
N ALA A 655 14.66 16.14 -16.25
CA ALA A 655 16.04 16.60 -16.32
C ALA A 655 16.95 15.82 -15.37
N ALA A 656 16.48 15.49 -14.16
CA ALA A 656 17.21 14.65 -13.21
C ALA A 656 17.46 13.24 -13.76
N VAL A 657 16.43 12.61 -14.32
CA VAL A 657 16.56 11.26 -14.93
C VAL A 657 17.50 11.29 -16.13
N ARG A 658 17.37 12.30 -17.01
CA ARG A 658 18.28 12.45 -18.16
C ARG A 658 19.73 12.59 -17.72
N ALA A 659 20.02 13.50 -16.80
CA ALA A 659 21.38 13.71 -16.32
C ALA A 659 21.97 12.43 -15.71
N PHE A 660 21.14 11.65 -14.99
CA PHE A 660 21.56 10.36 -14.47
C PHE A 660 21.87 9.35 -15.58
N VAL A 661 20.99 9.21 -16.59
CA VAL A 661 21.19 8.32 -17.74
C VAL A 661 22.46 8.69 -18.51
N GLU A 662 22.67 9.98 -18.78
CA GLU A 662 23.87 10.49 -19.45
C GLU A 662 25.14 10.13 -18.67
N ALA A 663 25.15 10.35 -17.35
CA ALA A 663 26.30 10.03 -16.50
C ALA A 663 26.57 8.52 -16.43
N ALA A 664 25.53 7.72 -16.19
CA ALA A 664 25.63 6.27 -16.10
C ALA A 664 26.12 5.65 -17.43
N HIS A 665 25.66 6.17 -18.57
CA HIS A 665 26.02 5.66 -19.89
C HIS A 665 27.51 5.85 -20.23
N VAL A 666 28.13 6.93 -19.75
CA VAL A 666 29.56 7.21 -19.96
C VAL A 666 30.44 6.81 -18.77
N GLY A 667 29.86 6.21 -17.73
CA GLY A 667 30.56 5.81 -16.50
C GLY A 667 31.10 6.97 -15.66
N SER A 668 30.49 8.16 -15.76
CA SER A 668 30.90 9.31 -14.95
C SER A 668 30.19 9.35 -13.59
N PRO A 669 30.71 10.11 -12.60
CA PRO A 669 30.05 10.27 -11.32
C PRO A 669 28.62 10.81 -11.46
N ALA A 670 27.76 10.37 -10.55
CA ALA A 670 26.35 10.73 -10.56
C ALA A 670 26.16 12.27 -10.43
N PRO A 671 25.19 12.87 -11.13
CA PRO A 671 25.02 14.33 -11.17
C PRO A 671 24.69 15.00 -9.84
N VAL A 672 24.20 14.22 -8.86
CA VAL A 672 24.08 14.65 -7.47
C VAL A 672 25.18 13.96 -6.69
N PRO A 673 26.18 14.71 -6.18
CA PRO A 673 27.24 14.12 -5.38
C PRO A 673 26.66 13.40 -4.17
N PHE A 674 27.22 12.24 -3.85
CA PHE A 674 26.80 11.42 -2.72
C PHE A 674 26.80 12.22 -1.40
N GLU A 675 27.87 12.98 -1.13
CA GLU A 675 27.97 13.83 0.07
C GLU A 675 26.92 14.95 0.12
N SER A 676 26.47 15.45 -1.04
CA SER A 676 25.33 16.39 -1.07
C SER A 676 24.05 15.71 -0.60
N SER A 677 23.87 14.42 -0.93
CA SER A 677 22.71 13.65 -0.51
C SER A 677 22.76 13.28 0.96
N VAL A 678 23.95 12.93 1.46
CA VAL A 678 24.24 12.72 2.88
C VAL A 678 23.93 13.99 3.68
N ASN A 679 24.44 15.14 3.26
CA ASN A 679 24.24 16.42 3.97
C ASN A 679 22.76 16.81 4.06
N ALA A 680 22.00 16.69 2.97
CA ALA A 680 20.56 16.95 2.97
C ALA A 680 19.78 15.98 3.87
N THR A 681 20.22 14.72 3.95
CA THR A 681 19.60 13.69 4.81
C THR A 681 19.90 13.96 6.28
N LEU A 682 21.16 14.19 6.65
CA LEU A 682 21.58 14.57 8.00
C LEU A 682 20.87 15.86 8.48
N ALA A 683 20.67 16.84 7.59
CA ALA A 683 19.93 18.05 7.92
C ALA A 683 18.49 17.72 8.39
N THR A 684 17.82 16.73 7.79
CA THR A 684 16.49 16.31 8.27
C THR A 684 16.52 15.67 9.65
N PHE A 685 17.54 14.86 9.95
CA PHE A 685 17.70 14.28 11.29
C PHE A 685 18.01 15.37 12.32
N ALA A 686 18.86 16.33 11.95
CA ALA A 686 19.20 17.48 12.77
C ALA A 686 17.99 18.37 13.08
N VAL A 687 17.06 18.56 12.12
CA VAL A 687 15.79 19.26 12.38
C VAL A 687 14.98 18.59 13.48
N GLU A 688 14.81 17.27 13.40
CA GLU A 688 14.04 16.51 14.37
C GLU A 688 14.68 16.51 15.75
N GLN A 689 16.00 16.36 15.81
CA GLN A 689 16.73 16.50 17.05
C GLN A 689 16.62 17.94 17.61
N ALA A 690 16.73 18.96 16.75
CA ALA A 690 16.67 20.37 17.16
C ALA A 690 15.32 20.72 17.79
N PHE A 691 14.18 20.37 17.17
CA PHE A 691 12.88 20.71 17.77
C PHE A 691 12.51 19.86 18.99
N ARG A 692 13.14 18.68 19.18
CA ARG A 692 12.99 17.87 20.40
C ARG A 692 13.81 18.41 21.56
N THR A 693 15.02 18.89 21.28
CA THR A 693 15.99 19.34 22.29
C THR A 693 15.98 20.84 22.54
N ASN A 694 15.36 21.62 21.65
CA ASN A 694 15.46 23.08 21.59
C ASN A 694 16.91 23.58 21.49
N MET A 695 17.76 22.84 20.78
CA MET A 695 19.17 23.17 20.57
C MET A 695 19.49 23.43 19.09
N VAL A 696 20.60 24.13 18.85
CA VAL A 696 21.23 24.21 17.53
C VAL A 696 22.04 22.93 17.33
N ILE A 697 21.77 22.21 16.26
CA ILE A 697 22.39 20.90 15.95
C ILE A 697 23.35 21.07 14.77
N ALA A 698 24.57 20.54 14.91
CA ALA A 698 25.52 20.47 13.81
C ALA A 698 25.12 19.36 12.82
N VAL A 699 25.33 19.60 11.53
CA VAL A 699 25.02 18.64 10.47
C VAL A 699 26.30 17.87 10.12
N GLY A 700 26.61 16.86 10.94
CA GLY A 700 27.75 15.96 10.79
C GLY A 700 27.42 14.55 11.29
N ASN A 701 28.15 13.53 10.83
CA ASN A 701 27.85 12.11 11.16
C ASN A 701 28.00 11.75 12.64
N ASP A 702 28.87 12.46 13.36
CA ASP A 702 29.22 12.15 14.76
C ASP A 702 28.36 12.95 15.76
N ASP A 703 27.69 14.01 15.30
CA ASP A 703 26.99 14.98 16.16
C ASP A 703 25.48 14.71 16.28
N ILE A 704 24.95 13.79 15.47
CA ILE A 704 23.52 13.43 15.47
C ILE A 704 23.33 12.13 16.25
N ALA A 705 22.54 12.19 17.32
CA ALA A 705 22.26 11.02 18.14
C ALA A 705 21.43 9.99 17.34
N PRO A 706 21.63 8.68 17.56
CA PRO A 706 20.69 7.67 17.08
C PRO A 706 19.28 8.00 17.59
N ALA A 707 18.29 7.94 16.69
CA ALA A 707 16.92 8.40 16.93
C ALA A 707 16.15 7.56 17.95
#